data_AF-A0AAU9TLL3-F1
#
_entry.id   AF-A0AAU9TLL3-F1
#
_cell.length_a   1.000
_cell.length_b   1.000
_cell.length_c   1.000
_cell.angle_alpha   90.00
_cell.angle_beta   90.00
_cell.angle_gamma   90.00
#
_symmetry.space_group_name_H-M   'P 1'
#
loop_
_entity.id
_entity.type
_entity.pdbx_description
1 polymer ?
#
loop_
_entity_poly.entity_id
_entity_poly.type
_entity_poly.pdbx_seq_one_letter_code
_entity_poly.pdbx_strand_id
1 'polypeptide(L)'
;MASVRTRSASPKSVSFSPVLERKYSVNRESVEDPELSEANWRRYFSDFSSYLGKERSKRSRDARNTLSKQGSDSRSSAMESLEAESSAGKRRRCVDVVSKRLHNEETKFAKSVIGRDGTSEFDQFLDFLIREKRLEILKRNGINPANMSSILHRARANAAKAFKELYDLWFDTEGNKTQYLKTLKANRINLSSISSILSKAGANAVKAFKELYDLWFDQNGKKTRYLIKLEESGVDLVRMSSILHGAGANAPKAFKELYNLWFGQNGKKTQYLINLEESGVDLVRMSSILSGVGANAAKAFKELYDLWFDTEGNKTQYLKTLEKEGVNLSNVSSILGKAGAKATKAFKELYDLWFDQNGKKTRYLIKLEESGVDLVRMSSILSGVGANATKAFKELYDLWFDAKENKTQYLKTLEENGMSLAIMSSILHRARANAAKAFKELYDLWFDQNGKKTRYLKTLGKEGINLSNISSILGGAGANAAKAFKELYDLWLDPEGNKTQYLEHFIKNKDGEEGFTLNNLSGMLSRAGVNAKDAFKKLHDMCFNEKGERTELLDDFYREGFKPSNLSCMLCGSGVHTSSNLKKLHRVCFNEKREKTKLLDDFYKGGFRPCDLCSILSGSIDSLKIFHNFCFIGETKKNLYDFLNKEGGFTASNLSGILHGAKSNICSALKKFHDVCFDETGNATQLLDDFYKEGFRPKYLSNVLSMAGNNASTILRNFHTSCFKENYLNHFFAEEKLFTPKNLSNKVLYGVGINVCHIFEELHDLCFDKAGNKTEYLNNLIKDNNRREIFSILYKKVRRDSFYSLG
;
A
#
# COMPACT_ATOMS: atom_id res chain seq x y z
N MET A 1 -65.38 -14.89 -15.31
CA MET A 1 -66.61 -15.72 -15.38
C MET A 1 -66.28 -17.10 -14.84
N ALA A 2 -67.22 -17.79 -14.15
CA ALA A 2 -67.02 -19.03 -13.36
C ALA A 2 -66.01 -18.89 -12.18
N SER A 3 -66.26 -19.16 -10.88
CA SER A 3 -67.29 -19.91 -10.11
C SER A 3 -67.15 -21.44 -10.21
N VAL A 4 -67.21 -22.28 -9.15
CA VAL A 4 -67.40 -22.11 -7.68
C VAL A 4 -67.01 -23.46 -6.96
N ARG A 5 -66.82 -23.71 -5.63
CA ARG A 5 -67.11 -23.09 -4.31
C ARG A 5 -66.15 -23.60 -3.18
N THR A 6 -66.03 -22.84 -2.08
CA THR A 6 -65.79 -23.21 -0.64
C THR A 6 -65.30 -24.60 -0.19
N ARG A 7 -64.42 -24.63 0.84
CA ARG A 7 -64.77 -25.15 2.20
C ARG A 7 -63.82 -24.64 3.31
N SER A 8 -64.20 -24.86 4.57
CA SER A 8 -63.67 -24.21 5.78
C SER A 8 -63.09 -25.19 6.82
N ALA A 9 -62.10 -24.76 7.62
CA ALA A 9 -61.85 -25.26 8.98
C ALA A 9 -60.81 -24.41 9.76
N SER A 10 -60.94 -24.44 11.09
CA SER A 10 -59.97 -24.05 12.14
C SER A 10 -60.44 -24.75 13.43
N PRO A 11 -59.69 -24.76 14.57
CA PRO A 11 -58.26 -24.54 14.80
C PRO A 11 -57.61 -25.77 15.51
N LYS A 12 -56.34 -25.67 15.99
CA LYS A 12 -55.86 -26.21 17.30
C LYS A 12 -54.38 -25.86 17.59
N SER A 13 -53.89 -26.26 18.77
CA SER A 13 -52.73 -25.71 19.48
C SER A 13 -52.01 -26.76 20.37
N VAL A 14 -50.91 -26.36 21.04
CA VAL A 14 -50.26 -26.97 22.25
C VAL A 14 -49.12 -28.02 22.08
N SER A 15 -47.88 -27.60 22.40
CA SER A 15 -46.73 -28.36 22.99
C SER A 15 -46.11 -29.55 22.20
N PHE A 16 -44.97 -30.19 22.56
CA PHE A 16 -44.07 -30.17 23.74
C PHE A 16 -42.56 -30.34 23.33
N SER A 17 -41.62 -30.30 24.28
CA SER A 17 -40.17 -30.66 24.14
C SER A 17 -39.95 -32.18 24.46
N PRO A 18 -38.83 -32.77 25.00
CA PRO A 18 -37.48 -32.29 25.44
C PRO A 18 -36.27 -33.28 25.17
N VAL A 19 -35.15 -33.14 25.95
CA VAL A 19 -34.02 -34.09 26.24
C VAL A 19 -33.07 -34.50 25.06
N LEU A 20 -31.79 -34.90 25.21
CA LEU A 20 -30.79 -35.15 26.30
C LEU A 20 -29.52 -34.30 26.04
N GLU A 21 -28.73 -33.77 26.98
CA GLU A 21 -28.18 -34.20 28.28
C GLU A 21 -27.04 -35.25 28.25
N ARG A 22 -25.82 -34.85 28.65
CA ARG A 22 -24.83 -35.69 29.36
C ARG A 22 -24.07 -34.85 30.39
N LYS A 23 -23.75 -35.47 31.52
CA LYS A 23 -23.18 -34.86 32.74
C LYS A 23 -21.72 -35.27 32.94
N TYR A 24 -20.96 -34.45 33.66
CA TYR A 24 -19.97 -34.77 34.71
C TYR A 24 -19.31 -33.44 35.11
N SER A 25 -18.99 -33.09 36.35
CA SER A 25 -19.39 -33.43 37.72
C SER A 25 -18.50 -32.52 38.58
N VAL A 26 -18.95 -32.10 39.76
CA VAL A 26 -18.18 -31.17 40.61
C VAL A 26 -17.32 -31.94 41.60
N ASN A 27 -16.04 -31.56 41.73
CA ASN A 27 -15.28 -31.65 42.97
C ASN A 27 -14.88 -30.22 43.39
N ARG A 28 -14.74 -29.97 44.70
CA ARG A 28 -14.78 -28.61 45.26
C ARG A 28 -13.82 -28.42 46.43
N GLU A 29 -12.57 -28.08 46.13
CA GLU A 29 -11.55 -27.51 47.01
C GLU A 29 -10.42 -26.99 46.10
N SER A 30 -9.71 -25.88 46.35
CA SER A 30 -9.82 -24.86 47.41
C SER A 30 -9.84 -23.44 46.78
N VAL A 31 -9.49 -22.37 47.50
CA VAL A 31 -9.71 -20.97 47.07
C VAL A 31 -8.42 -20.27 46.65
N GLU A 32 -8.29 -19.97 45.35
CA GLU A 32 -7.40 -18.92 44.82
C GLU A 32 -8.15 -18.05 43.78
N ASP A 33 -7.75 -16.78 43.60
CA ASP A 33 -8.47 -15.76 42.82
C ASP A 33 -8.22 -15.94 41.30
N PRO A 34 -9.25 -16.21 40.47
CA PRO A 34 -9.05 -16.60 39.07
C PRO A 34 -8.59 -15.43 38.19
N GLU A 35 -7.34 -15.49 37.71
CA GLU A 35 -6.87 -14.63 36.63
C GLU A 35 -7.73 -14.79 35.37
N LEU A 36 -8.08 -13.68 34.72
CA LEU A 36 -8.92 -13.66 33.53
C LEU A 36 -8.12 -14.17 32.32
N SER A 37 -8.54 -15.31 31.77
CA SER A 37 -7.72 -16.09 30.84
C SER A 37 -7.42 -15.42 29.50
N GLU A 38 -6.35 -15.95 28.87
CA GLU A 38 -5.72 -15.49 27.61
C GLU A 38 -6.70 -15.39 26.41
N ALA A 39 -7.87 -16.04 26.51
CA ALA A 39 -8.92 -16.03 25.49
C ALA A 39 -9.44 -14.63 25.11
N ASN A 40 -9.44 -13.66 26.04
CA ASN A 40 -9.97 -12.31 25.76
C ASN A 40 -9.19 -11.56 24.67
N TRP A 41 -7.86 -11.75 24.60
CA TRP A 41 -7.01 -11.04 23.62
C TRP A 41 -7.30 -11.44 22.17
N ARG A 42 -7.74 -12.68 21.93
CA ARG A 42 -8.04 -13.19 20.59
C ARG A 42 -9.22 -12.47 19.91
N ARG A 43 -10.04 -11.73 20.68
CA ARG A 43 -11.22 -11.00 20.17
C ARG A 43 -10.93 -9.57 19.72
N TYR A 44 -9.84 -8.95 20.17
CA TYR A 44 -9.48 -7.56 19.81
C TYR A 44 -8.67 -7.45 18.50
N PHE A 45 -8.11 -8.55 18.00
CA PHE A 45 -7.23 -8.56 16.82
C PHE A 45 -7.96 -8.54 15.46
N SER A 46 -9.24 -8.93 15.39
CA SER A 46 -10.02 -8.88 14.14
C SER A 46 -10.22 -7.45 13.67
N ASP A 47 -10.68 -6.58 14.57
CA ASP A 47 -11.31 -5.31 14.20
C ASP A 47 -10.25 -4.24 13.88
N PHE A 48 -9.09 -4.33 14.54
CA PHE A 48 -7.97 -3.38 14.38
C PHE A 48 -7.36 -3.39 12.97
N SER A 49 -7.58 -4.44 12.18
CA SER A 49 -7.10 -4.54 10.79
C SER A 49 -7.74 -3.51 9.85
N SER A 50 -8.91 -2.96 10.21
CA SER A 50 -9.61 -1.92 9.44
C SER A 50 -8.94 -0.53 9.53
N TYR A 51 -8.29 -0.22 10.66
CA TYR A 51 -7.84 1.14 11.02
C TYR A 51 -6.44 1.52 10.50
N LEU A 52 -5.68 0.59 9.90
CA LEU A 52 -4.28 0.84 9.44
C LEU A 52 -4.21 1.61 8.10
N GLY A 53 -4.97 2.71 8.00
CA GLY A 53 -5.28 3.46 6.79
C GLY A 53 -4.53 4.78 6.57
N LYS A 54 -3.53 5.15 7.38
CA LYS A 54 -2.72 6.37 7.18
C LYS A 54 -1.21 6.13 7.30
N GLU A 55 -0.49 6.79 6.39
CA GLU A 55 0.95 7.10 6.34
C GLU A 55 2.01 6.01 6.63
N ARG A 56 2.69 5.59 5.56
CA ARG A 56 4.12 5.92 5.33
C ARG A 56 4.50 5.65 3.87
N SER A 57 4.92 6.69 3.15
CA SER A 57 5.37 6.58 1.75
C SER A 57 6.71 7.29 1.56
N LYS A 58 7.81 6.53 1.70
CA LYS A 58 9.13 6.91 1.17
C LYS A 58 9.72 5.74 0.38
N ARG A 59 10.57 6.08 -0.58
CA ARG A 59 10.91 5.24 -1.74
C ARG A 59 11.90 4.14 -1.38
N SER A 60 11.72 2.97 -1.98
CA SER A 60 12.84 2.19 -2.48
C SER A 60 12.81 2.20 -4.02
N ARG A 61 13.98 2.12 -4.66
CA ARG A 61 14.16 1.95 -6.10
C ARG A 61 15.08 0.75 -6.32
N ASP A 62 15.12 0.32 -7.57
CA ASP A 62 15.95 -0.76 -8.11
C ASP A 62 15.52 -2.17 -7.66
N ALA A 63 15.66 -3.22 -8.47
CA ALA A 63 16.21 -3.27 -9.83
C ALA A 63 15.13 -3.66 -10.89
N ARG A 64 15.44 -3.38 -12.16
CA ARG A 64 14.77 -4.00 -13.33
C ARG A 64 15.84 -4.43 -14.33
N ASN A 65 15.87 -5.72 -14.67
CA ASN A 65 16.44 -6.21 -15.91
C ASN A 65 16.00 -7.67 -16.16
N THR A 66 14.92 -7.84 -16.93
CA THR A 66 14.51 -9.13 -17.53
C THR A 66 13.74 -8.82 -18.81
N LEU A 67 14.03 -9.55 -19.89
CA LEU A 67 13.50 -9.27 -21.22
C LEU A 67 12.06 -9.80 -21.36
N SER A 68 11.14 -8.95 -21.81
CA SER A 68 9.83 -9.39 -22.30
C SER A 68 9.90 -9.74 -23.79
N LYS A 69 9.96 -11.03 -24.12
CA LYS A 69 9.59 -11.49 -25.47
C LYS A 69 8.07 -11.61 -25.55
N GLN A 70 7.45 -10.73 -26.33
CA GLN A 70 6.17 -10.98 -27.00
C GLN A 70 6.45 -10.79 -28.50
N GLY A 71 5.97 -11.62 -29.41
CA GLY A 71 4.88 -12.61 -29.26
C GLY A 71 3.66 -12.07 -29.99
N SER A 72 3.72 -12.11 -31.32
CA SER A 72 2.76 -11.48 -32.23
C SER A 72 2.28 -12.51 -33.25
N ASP A 73 1.32 -13.35 -32.83
CA ASP A 73 0.64 -14.26 -33.74
C ASP A 73 -0.40 -13.52 -34.58
N SER A 74 -0.51 -13.91 -35.85
CA SER A 74 -1.65 -13.60 -36.74
C SER A 74 -1.70 -14.69 -37.81
N ARG A 75 -2.85 -15.34 -37.97
CA ARG A 75 -3.05 -16.54 -38.82
C ARG A 75 -3.69 -16.19 -40.16
N SER A 76 -3.16 -16.75 -41.26
CA SER A 76 -3.90 -17.37 -42.40
C SER A 76 -3.00 -17.43 -43.66
N SER A 77 -3.01 -18.44 -44.55
CA SER A 77 -3.44 -19.86 -44.47
C SER A 77 -3.17 -20.56 -45.82
N ALA A 78 -2.64 -21.80 -45.80
CA ALA A 78 -2.56 -22.77 -46.94
C ALA A 78 -1.71 -22.33 -48.17
N MET A 79 -1.22 -23.21 -49.07
CA MET A 79 -1.26 -24.69 -49.17
C MET A 79 -0.05 -25.19 -49.99
N GLU A 80 0.53 -26.38 -49.64
CA GLU A 80 1.28 -27.34 -50.52
C GLU A 80 2.52 -26.88 -51.37
N SER A 81 3.50 -27.72 -51.76
CA SER A 81 3.87 -29.09 -51.38
C SER A 81 5.33 -29.45 -51.79
N LEU A 82 5.91 -30.47 -51.13
CA LEU A 82 7.01 -31.40 -51.54
C LEU A 82 8.44 -30.92 -51.92
N GLU A 83 9.42 -31.42 -51.15
CA GLU A 83 10.68 -32.14 -51.56
C GLU A 83 11.77 -31.44 -52.45
N ALA A 84 13.08 -31.74 -52.38
CA ALA A 84 13.82 -32.81 -51.68
C ALA A 84 15.26 -32.40 -51.19
N GLU A 85 15.97 -33.41 -50.66
CA GLU A 85 17.38 -33.56 -50.26
C GLU A 85 18.47 -33.23 -51.32
N SER A 86 19.80 -33.13 -51.04
CA SER A 86 20.56 -32.91 -49.78
C SER A 86 22.04 -32.49 -50.01
N SER A 87 22.68 -32.00 -48.93
CA SER A 87 24.06 -32.28 -48.48
C SER A 87 25.35 -31.71 -49.15
N ALA A 88 26.44 -31.81 -48.38
CA ALA A 88 27.88 -31.77 -48.68
C ALA A 88 28.47 -30.75 -49.71
N GLY A 89 29.11 -29.68 -49.21
CA GLY A 89 29.95 -28.78 -50.04
C GLY A 89 30.68 -27.67 -49.27
N LYS A 90 31.66 -28.02 -48.43
CA LYS A 90 32.46 -27.07 -47.60
C LYS A 90 33.87 -26.83 -48.17
N ARG A 91 34.05 -25.82 -49.03
CA ARG A 91 35.35 -25.11 -49.24
C ARG A 91 35.16 -23.79 -50.03
N ARG A 92 34.76 -22.72 -49.31
CA ARG A 92 34.74 -21.26 -49.66
C ARG A 92 33.77 -20.43 -48.80
N ARG A 93 32.87 -21.10 -48.06
CA ARG A 93 31.68 -20.54 -47.38
C ARG A 93 31.93 -19.69 -46.11
N CYS A 94 32.99 -18.87 -46.09
CA CYS A 94 33.29 -17.94 -44.99
C CYS A 94 33.15 -16.46 -45.40
N VAL A 95 33.68 -16.08 -46.57
CA VAL A 95 33.58 -14.69 -47.08
C VAL A 95 32.14 -14.36 -47.52
N ASP A 96 31.52 -15.26 -48.27
CA ASP A 96 30.18 -15.12 -48.89
C ASP A 96 29.06 -14.87 -47.85
N VAL A 97 29.18 -15.49 -46.67
CA VAL A 97 28.20 -15.34 -45.57
C VAL A 97 28.28 -13.96 -44.92
N VAL A 98 29.46 -13.32 -44.92
CA VAL A 98 29.63 -11.97 -44.37
C VAL A 98 29.01 -10.93 -45.32
N SER A 99 29.31 -10.97 -46.61
CA SER A 99 28.72 -10.05 -47.61
C SER A 99 27.19 -10.13 -47.65
N LYS A 100 26.62 -11.35 -47.68
CA LYS A 100 25.15 -11.54 -47.67
C LYS A 100 24.48 -11.10 -46.37
N ARG A 101 25.23 -11.01 -45.26
CA ARG A 101 24.71 -10.50 -43.97
C ARG A 101 24.81 -8.97 -43.86
N LEU A 102 25.86 -8.36 -44.39
CA LEU A 102 26.02 -6.91 -44.50
C LEU A 102 24.90 -6.28 -45.34
N HIS A 103 24.73 -6.74 -46.60
CA HIS A 103 23.69 -6.21 -47.49
C HIS A 103 22.27 -6.29 -46.89
N ASN A 104 21.99 -7.26 -46.03
CA ASN A 104 20.70 -7.43 -45.33
C ASN A 104 20.45 -6.34 -44.27
N GLU A 105 21.48 -5.90 -43.53
CA GLU A 105 21.35 -4.82 -42.55
C GLU A 105 21.32 -3.44 -43.21
N GLU A 106 22.15 -3.22 -44.23
CA GLU A 106 22.17 -2.00 -45.03
C GLU A 106 20.81 -1.80 -45.76
N THR A 107 20.24 -2.87 -46.34
CA THR A 107 18.87 -2.90 -46.91
C THR A 107 17.81 -2.51 -45.87
N LYS A 108 17.86 -3.06 -44.66
CA LYS A 108 16.91 -2.72 -43.58
C LYS A 108 17.03 -1.27 -43.13
N PHE A 109 18.25 -0.74 -43.06
CA PHE A 109 18.49 0.66 -42.74
C PHE A 109 17.93 1.58 -43.83
N ALA A 110 18.25 1.32 -45.11
CA ALA A 110 17.72 2.06 -46.24
C ALA A 110 16.19 2.05 -46.26
N LYS A 111 15.56 0.88 -46.04
CA LYS A 111 14.10 0.73 -45.99
C LYS A 111 13.47 1.50 -44.83
N SER A 112 14.14 1.56 -43.67
CA SER A 112 13.71 2.37 -42.52
C SER A 112 13.82 3.90 -42.75
N VAL A 113 14.68 4.36 -43.65
CA VAL A 113 14.90 5.79 -43.93
C VAL A 113 14.06 6.28 -45.12
N ILE A 114 14.00 5.50 -46.19
CA ILE A 114 13.30 5.84 -47.45
C ILE A 114 11.82 5.43 -47.40
N GLY A 115 11.55 4.17 -47.04
CA GLY A 115 10.21 3.59 -46.93
C GLY A 115 9.97 2.40 -47.85
N ARG A 116 9.87 2.63 -49.17
CA ARG A 116 9.67 1.58 -50.19
C ARG A 116 10.99 1.18 -50.82
N ASP A 117 11.23 -0.13 -50.88
CA ASP A 117 12.22 -0.79 -51.73
C ASP A 117 11.81 -0.75 -53.21
N GLY A 118 12.78 -0.90 -54.12
CA GLY A 118 12.55 -0.79 -55.57
C GLY A 118 12.18 0.62 -56.03
N THR A 119 12.72 1.65 -55.36
CA THR A 119 12.60 3.05 -55.79
C THR A 119 14.00 3.61 -56.02
N SER A 120 14.16 4.50 -57.00
CA SER A 120 15.48 5.01 -57.38
C SER A 120 16.25 5.64 -56.21
N GLU A 121 15.53 6.28 -55.29
CA GLU A 121 16.05 6.92 -54.08
C GLU A 121 16.38 5.90 -52.98
N PHE A 122 15.76 4.71 -52.99
CA PHE A 122 16.16 3.58 -52.15
C PHE A 122 17.45 2.96 -52.66
N ASP A 123 17.54 2.66 -53.96
CA ASP A 123 18.71 1.99 -54.55
C ASP A 123 19.96 2.89 -54.46
N GLN A 124 19.84 4.18 -54.84
CA GLN A 124 20.91 5.18 -54.68
C GLN A 124 21.37 5.34 -53.22
N PHE A 125 20.46 5.26 -52.24
CA PHE A 125 20.82 5.36 -50.84
C PHE A 125 21.44 4.07 -50.29
N LEU A 126 21.02 2.91 -50.80
CA LEU A 126 21.60 1.61 -50.46
C LEU A 126 23.04 1.50 -50.99
N ASP A 127 23.29 1.85 -52.25
CA ASP A 127 24.63 1.91 -52.84
C ASP A 127 25.56 2.86 -52.09
N PHE A 128 25.04 4.04 -51.70
CA PHE A 128 25.76 4.98 -50.86
C PHE A 128 26.15 4.37 -49.50
N LEU A 129 25.24 3.67 -48.81
CA LEU A 129 25.54 3.01 -47.53
C LEU A 129 26.58 1.88 -47.68
N ILE A 130 26.47 1.08 -48.74
CA ILE A 130 27.40 -0.03 -49.04
C ILE A 130 28.80 0.50 -49.36
N ARG A 131 28.90 1.57 -50.16
CA ARG A 131 30.17 2.20 -50.55
C ARG A 131 30.87 2.86 -49.37
N GLU A 132 30.14 3.62 -48.56
CA GLU A 132 30.72 4.42 -47.47
C GLU A 132 31.01 3.59 -46.19
N LYS A 133 30.36 2.42 -46.02
CA LYS A 133 30.51 1.49 -44.86
C LYS A 133 30.28 2.09 -43.47
N ARG A 134 29.80 3.33 -43.39
CA ARG A 134 29.58 4.13 -42.17
C ARG A 134 28.73 3.43 -41.09
N LEU A 135 27.85 2.50 -41.46
CA LEU A 135 27.08 1.69 -40.50
C LEU A 135 27.96 0.76 -39.65
N GLU A 136 29.13 0.32 -40.14
CA GLU A 136 30.09 -0.41 -39.30
C GLU A 136 30.64 0.48 -38.17
N ILE A 137 30.96 1.74 -38.47
CA ILE A 137 31.54 2.67 -37.50
C ILE A 137 30.53 3.00 -36.39
N LEU A 138 29.23 3.09 -36.72
CA LEU A 138 28.15 3.15 -35.72
C LEU A 138 28.20 1.93 -34.77
N LYS A 139 28.20 0.71 -35.34
CA LYS A 139 28.21 -0.56 -34.59
C LYS A 139 29.45 -0.67 -33.69
N ARG A 140 30.65 -0.44 -34.23
CA ARG A 140 31.94 -0.42 -33.51
C ARG A 140 31.93 0.60 -32.35
N ASN A 141 31.24 1.72 -32.50
CA ASN A 141 31.11 2.76 -31.49
C ASN A 141 30.00 2.53 -30.45
N GLY A 142 29.27 1.42 -30.51
CA GLY A 142 28.16 1.08 -29.61
C GLY A 142 26.82 1.72 -29.97
N ILE A 143 26.67 2.30 -31.17
CA ILE A 143 25.44 2.92 -31.64
C ILE A 143 24.65 1.90 -32.47
N ASN A 144 23.46 1.54 -32.01
CA ASN A 144 22.51 0.75 -32.80
C ASN A 144 22.06 1.58 -34.03
N PRO A 145 22.25 1.12 -35.28
CA PRO A 145 21.79 1.83 -36.48
C PRO A 145 20.30 2.18 -36.46
N ALA A 146 19.45 1.37 -35.82
CA ALA A 146 18.02 1.66 -35.68
C ALA A 146 17.72 2.99 -34.95
N ASN A 147 18.64 3.47 -34.09
CA ASN A 147 18.52 4.78 -33.47
C ASN A 147 18.64 5.91 -34.51
N MET A 148 19.59 5.79 -35.44
CA MET A 148 19.80 6.79 -36.50
C MET A 148 18.72 6.67 -37.58
N SER A 149 18.31 5.45 -37.96
CA SER A 149 17.24 5.27 -38.95
C SER A 149 15.87 5.73 -38.42
N SER A 150 15.59 5.63 -37.12
CA SER A 150 14.41 6.24 -36.48
C SER A 150 14.41 7.77 -36.61
N ILE A 151 15.56 8.43 -36.43
CA ILE A 151 15.68 9.88 -36.57
C ILE A 151 15.45 10.29 -38.04
N LEU A 152 16.14 9.62 -38.97
CA LEU A 152 16.13 9.91 -40.40
C LEU A 152 14.89 9.37 -41.15
N HIS A 153 14.01 8.61 -40.50
CA HIS A 153 12.84 7.99 -41.10
C HIS A 153 11.97 9.01 -41.88
N ARG A 154 11.74 8.70 -43.16
CA ARG A 154 11.09 9.55 -44.20
C ARG A 154 11.91 10.74 -44.69
N ALA A 155 13.25 10.70 -44.62
CA ALA A 155 14.09 11.65 -45.34
C ALA A 155 13.94 11.57 -46.88
N ARG A 156 13.52 10.41 -47.43
CA ARG A 156 13.25 10.19 -48.87
C ARG A 156 14.44 10.65 -49.74
N ALA A 157 14.23 11.44 -50.79
CA ALA A 157 15.29 11.98 -51.65
C ALA A 157 16.42 12.72 -50.90
N ASN A 158 16.17 13.24 -49.68
CA ASN A 158 17.20 13.87 -48.85
C ASN A 158 17.97 12.88 -47.96
N ALA A 159 17.75 11.57 -48.05
CA ALA A 159 18.31 10.56 -47.14
C ALA A 159 19.84 10.52 -47.15
N ALA A 160 20.49 10.47 -48.33
CA ALA A 160 21.95 10.46 -48.43
C ALA A 160 22.57 11.70 -47.76
N LYS A 161 22.00 12.87 -48.04
CA LYS A 161 22.42 14.15 -47.43
C LYS A 161 22.22 14.16 -45.92
N ALA A 162 21.00 13.89 -45.45
CA ALA A 162 20.65 13.94 -44.02
C ALA A 162 21.38 12.85 -43.20
N PHE A 163 21.63 11.68 -43.78
CA PHE A 163 22.49 10.66 -43.16
C PHE A 163 23.93 11.15 -43.06
N LYS A 164 24.51 11.66 -44.17
CA LYS A 164 25.89 12.15 -44.18
C LYS A 164 26.07 13.27 -43.16
N GLU A 165 25.23 14.30 -43.20
CA GLU A 165 25.33 15.45 -42.29
C GLU A 165 25.09 15.07 -40.80
N LEU A 166 24.22 14.10 -40.50
CA LEU A 166 24.03 13.62 -39.12
C LEU A 166 25.17 12.71 -38.66
N TYR A 167 25.75 11.93 -39.58
CA TYR A 167 26.94 11.14 -39.32
C TYR A 167 28.16 12.04 -39.06
N ASP A 168 28.43 13.00 -39.96
CA ASP A 168 29.55 13.95 -39.88
C ASP A 168 29.41 14.91 -38.66
N LEU A 169 28.20 15.03 -38.07
CA LEU A 169 27.97 15.71 -36.80
C LEU A 169 28.35 14.84 -35.58
N TRP A 170 28.27 13.53 -35.69
CA TRP A 170 28.53 12.55 -34.63
C TRP A 170 29.96 11.99 -34.67
N PHE A 171 30.55 11.95 -35.86
CA PHE A 171 31.86 11.39 -36.17
C PHE A 171 32.66 12.33 -37.07
N ASP A 172 33.97 12.42 -36.81
CA ASP A 172 34.90 13.06 -37.75
C ASP A 172 35.25 12.13 -38.94
N THR A 173 36.10 12.62 -39.85
CA THR A 173 36.53 11.92 -41.07
C THR A 173 37.25 10.60 -40.82
N GLU A 174 37.82 10.40 -39.63
CA GLU A 174 38.46 9.15 -39.21
C GLU A 174 37.47 8.16 -38.56
N GLY A 175 36.25 8.62 -38.23
CA GLY A 175 35.26 7.83 -37.51
C GLY A 175 35.39 7.89 -35.98
N ASN A 176 36.16 8.85 -35.44
CA ASN A 176 36.20 9.11 -34.00
C ASN A 176 35.01 9.98 -33.58
N LYS A 177 34.60 9.87 -32.31
CA LYS A 177 33.44 10.61 -31.79
C LYS A 177 33.72 12.12 -31.71
N THR A 178 32.84 12.95 -32.26
CA THR A 178 32.89 14.42 -32.12
C THR A 178 32.63 14.88 -30.69
N GLN A 179 32.84 16.18 -30.43
CA GLN A 179 32.52 16.81 -29.13
C GLN A 179 31.06 16.57 -28.71
N TYR A 180 30.11 16.55 -29.64
CA TYR A 180 28.71 16.24 -29.37
C TYR A 180 28.56 14.87 -28.69
N LEU A 181 29.05 13.79 -29.31
CA LEU A 181 28.96 12.45 -28.73
C LEU A 181 29.84 12.26 -27.48
N LYS A 182 31.00 12.92 -27.40
CA LYS A 182 31.85 12.95 -26.20
C LYS A 182 31.10 13.56 -25.00
N THR A 183 30.45 14.72 -25.20
CA THR A 183 29.66 15.44 -24.19
C THR A 183 28.46 14.61 -23.72
N LEU A 184 27.70 14.03 -24.65
CA LEU A 184 26.54 13.20 -24.32
C LEU A 184 26.94 11.96 -23.49
N LYS A 185 28.05 11.29 -23.87
CA LYS A 185 28.60 10.15 -23.10
C LYS A 185 29.04 10.58 -21.69
N ALA A 186 29.76 11.70 -21.56
CA ALA A 186 30.22 12.22 -20.28
C ALA A 186 29.05 12.53 -19.33
N ASN A 187 27.97 13.11 -19.86
CA ASN A 187 26.75 13.41 -19.12
C ASN A 187 25.78 12.21 -18.98
N ARG A 188 26.23 10.98 -19.34
CA ARG A 188 25.46 9.72 -19.28
C ARG A 188 24.15 9.71 -20.08
N ILE A 189 24.04 10.55 -21.12
CA ILE A 189 22.86 10.64 -21.98
C ILE A 189 22.89 9.52 -23.01
N ASN A 190 21.80 8.74 -23.09
CA ASN A 190 21.68 7.67 -24.06
C ASN A 190 21.22 8.20 -25.42
N LEU A 191 21.89 7.79 -26.51
CA LEU A 191 21.46 8.09 -27.88
C LEU A 191 20.08 7.50 -28.22
N SER A 192 19.60 6.48 -27.50
CA SER A 192 18.20 6.03 -27.63
C SER A 192 17.19 7.05 -27.12
N SER A 193 17.53 7.86 -26.09
CA SER A 193 16.69 8.97 -25.64
C SER A 193 16.64 10.11 -26.65
N ILE A 194 17.77 10.43 -27.30
CA ILE A 194 17.79 11.43 -28.38
C ILE A 194 17.05 10.91 -29.62
N SER A 195 17.22 9.63 -29.97
CA SER A 195 16.45 8.98 -31.05
C SER A 195 14.96 8.93 -30.76
N SER A 196 14.57 8.69 -29.51
CA SER A 196 13.18 8.77 -29.03
C SER A 196 12.58 10.16 -29.27
N ILE A 197 13.33 11.21 -28.95
CA ILE A 197 12.89 12.61 -29.13
C ILE A 197 12.82 12.99 -30.62
N LEU A 198 13.93 12.82 -31.33
CA LEU A 198 14.12 13.24 -32.73
C LEU A 198 13.57 12.22 -33.75
N SER A 199 12.83 11.21 -33.31
CA SER A 199 12.21 10.21 -34.20
C SER A 199 11.37 10.90 -35.27
N LYS A 200 11.56 10.51 -36.54
CA LYS A 200 10.89 11.07 -37.72
C LYS A 200 11.21 12.55 -38.01
N ALA A 201 12.34 13.07 -37.51
CA ALA A 201 12.85 14.39 -37.94
C ALA A 201 13.25 14.43 -39.42
N GLY A 202 13.61 13.28 -40.00
CA GLY A 202 13.88 13.12 -41.43
C GLY A 202 15.02 14.03 -41.91
N ALA A 203 14.78 14.81 -42.96
CA ALA A 203 15.75 15.77 -43.49
C ALA A 203 16.17 16.86 -42.47
N ASN A 204 15.31 17.18 -41.50
CA ASN A 204 15.58 18.22 -40.49
C ASN A 204 16.34 17.70 -39.25
N ALA A 205 16.76 16.43 -39.25
CA ALA A 205 17.42 15.77 -38.13
C ALA A 205 18.64 16.51 -37.58
N VAL A 206 19.50 17.02 -38.47
CA VAL A 206 20.76 17.70 -38.14
C VAL A 206 20.49 19.02 -37.42
N LYS A 207 19.57 19.82 -37.95
CA LYS A 207 19.14 21.09 -37.36
C LYS A 207 18.51 20.86 -35.99
N ALA A 208 17.55 19.93 -35.90
CA ALA A 208 16.87 19.63 -34.64
C ALA A 208 17.80 19.00 -33.58
N PHE A 209 18.83 18.25 -33.99
CA PHE A 209 19.87 17.77 -33.06
C PHE A 209 20.71 18.93 -32.53
N LYS A 210 21.22 19.83 -33.39
CA LYS A 210 22.02 20.99 -32.97
C LYS A 210 21.22 21.90 -32.03
N GLU A 211 20.05 22.37 -32.46
CA GLU A 211 19.22 23.26 -31.66
C GLU A 211 18.82 22.66 -30.29
N LEU A 212 18.59 21.34 -30.22
CA LEU A 212 18.31 20.67 -28.94
C LEU A 212 19.56 20.47 -28.07
N TYR A 213 20.72 20.21 -28.68
CA TYR A 213 22.01 20.15 -27.99
C TYR A 213 22.39 21.52 -27.42
N ASP A 214 22.27 22.59 -28.20
CA ASP A 214 22.61 23.97 -27.81
C ASP A 214 21.66 24.52 -26.72
N LEU A 215 20.46 23.94 -26.58
CA LEU A 215 19.56 24.18 -25.44
C LEU A 215 20.02 23.47 -24.17
N TRP A 216 20.76 22.36 -24.25
CA TRP A 216 21.21 21.55 -23.11
C TRP A 216 22.68 21.81 -22.73
N PHE A 217 23.52 22.20 -23.68
CA PHE A 217 24.96 22.35 -23.56
C PHE A 217 25.46 23.66 -24.19
N ASP A 218 26.51 24.25 -23.61
CA ASP A 218 27.25 25.34 -24.23
C ASP A 218 28.24 24.81 -25.29
N GLN A 219 28.94 25.73 -25.96
CA GLN A 219 29.99 25.42 -26.94
C GLN A 219 31.18 24.61 -26.35
N ASN A 220 31.31 24.54 -25.02
CA ASN A 220 32.32 23.77 -24.31
C ASN A 220 31.81 22.39 -23.85
N GLY A 221 30.53 22.06 -24.08
CA GLY A 221 29.88 20.83 -23.58
C GLY A 221 29.49 20.89 -22.09
N LYS A 222 29.50 22.06 -21.45
CA LYS A 222 28.99 22.28 -20.08
C LYS A 222 27.47 22.42 -20.12
N LYS A 223 26.77 21.93 -19.09
CA LYS A 223 25.30 22.01 -19.02
C LYS A 223 24.83 23.47 -18.99
N THR A 224 23.82 23.81 -19.78
CA THR A 224 23.16 25.13 -19.71
C THR A 224 22.28 25.25 -18.45
N ARG A 225 21.88 26.48 -18.12
CA ARG A 225 20.87 26.75 -17.08
C ARG A 225 19.55 26.00 -17.30
N TYR A 226 19.20 25.70 -18.56
CA TYR A 226 17.98 24.93 -18.87
C TYR A 226 18.04 23.53 -18.26
N LEU A 227 19.12 22.80 -18.54
CA LEU A 227 19.30 21.43 -18.04
C LEU A 227 19.53 21.40 -16.52
N ILE A 228 20.33 22.33 -15.99
CA ILE A 228 20.61 22.43 -14.55
C ILE A 228 19.32 22.61 -13.73
N LYS A 229 18.42 23.53 -14.11
CA LYS A 229 17.18 23.78 -13.35
C LYS A 229 16.13 22.67 -13.49
N LEU A 230 16.14 21.92 -14.60
CA LEU A 230 15.34 20.70 -14.73
C LEU A 230 15.85 19.60 -13.78
N GLU A 231 17.17 19.38 -13.71
CA GLU A 231 17.77 18.37 -12.83
C GLU A 231 17.61 18.71 -11.34
N GLU A 232 17.81 19.97 -10.93
CA GLU A 232 17.48 20.46 -9.58
C GLU A 232 16.03 20.16 -9.20
N SER A 233 15.12 20.24 -10.17
CA SER A 233 13.68 19.96 -9.99
C SER A 233 13.30 18.49 -10.18
N GLY A 234 14.29 17.58 -10.25
CA GLY A 234 14.08 16.14 -10.39
C GLY A 234 13.65 15.64 -11.78
N VAL A 235 13.70 16.51 -12.81
CA VAL A 235 13.40 16.17 -14.20
C VAL A 235 14.70 15.88 -14.95
N ASP A 236 15.14 14.63 -14.87
CA ASP A 236 16.24 14.12 -15.69
C ASP A 236 15.90 14.10 -17.20
N LEU A 237 16.93 13.94 -18.05
CA LEU A 237 16.74 13.84 -19.51
C LEU A 237 16.01 12.57 -19.95
N VAL A 238 15.92 11.53 -19.13
CA VAL A 238 15.10 10.35 -19.45
C VAL A 238 13.62 10.74 -19.39
N ARG A 239 13.20 11.51 -18.37
CA ARG A 239 11.86 12.11 -18.26
C ARG A 239 11.58 13.06 -19.41
N MET A 240 12.51 13.96 -19.73
CA MET A 240 12.32 14.86 -20.86
C MET A 240 12.19 14.09 -22.19
N SER A 241 12.95 13.00 -22.37
CA SER A 241 12.82 12.11 -23.53
C SER A 241 11.54 11.26 -23.56
N SER A 242 10.89 11.10 -22.40
CA SER A 242 9.57 10.48 -22.26
C SER A 242 8.46 11.48 -22.61
N ILE A 243 8.60 12.76 -22.26
CA ILE A 243 7.67 13.84 -22.63
C ILE A 243 7.73 14.09 -24.14
N LEU A 244 8.92 14.41 -24.64
CA LEU A 244 9.19 14.84 -26.02
C LEU A 244 9.34 13.66 -27.00
N HIS A 245 8.93 12.44 -26.61
CA HIS A 245 8.94 11.28 -27.49
C HIS A 245 8.19 11.55 -28.80
N GLY A 246 8.85 11.35 -29.94
CA GLY A 246 8.27 11.59 -31.26
C GLY A 246 8.04 13.06 -31.62
N ALA A 247 8.66 14.02 -30.91
CA ALA A 247 8.59 15.44 -31.28
C ALA A 247 9.32 15.73 -32.62
N GLY A 248 10.27 14.88 -33.01
CA GLY A 248 10.95 14.95 -34.31
C GLY A 248 11.68 16.29 -34.48
N ALA A 249 11.46 16.93 -35.64
CA ALA A 249 12.06 18.23 -35.95
C ALA A 249 11.62 19.36 -34.99
N ASN A 250 10.47 19.22 -34.32
CA ASN A 250 9.91 20.24 -33.42
C ASN A 250 10.44 20.14 -31.98
N ALA A 251 11.31 19.17 -31.68
CA ALA A 251 11.81 18.94 -30.32
C ALA A 251 12.47 20.16 -29.63
N PRO A 252 13.32 20.99 -30.30
CA PRO A 252 13.93 22.16 -29.67
C PRO A 252 12.87 23.19 -29.25
N LYS A 253 11.90 23.44 -30.13
CA LYS A 253 10.76 24.33 -29.87
C LYS A 253 9.93 23.82 -28.70
N ALA A 254 9.49 22.56 -28.75
CA ALA A 254 8.66 21.95 -27.72
C ALA A 254 9.34 21.89 -26.34
N PHE A 255 10.67 21.66 -26.30
CA PHE A 255 11.46 21.78 -25.07
C PHE A 255 11.44 23.21 -24.52
N LYS A 256 11.73 24.21 -25.38
CA LYS A 256 11.86 25.61 -24.97
C LYS A 256 10.53 26.21 -24.52
N GLU A 257 9.43 25.90 -25.22
CA GLU A 257 8.08 26.33 -24.84
C GLU A 257 7.65 25.73 -23.51
N LEU A 258 7.89 24.42 -23.28
CA LEU A 258 7.57 23.78 -22.01
C LEU A 258 8.44 24.30 -20.86
N TYR A 259 9.74 24.51 -21.10
CA TYR A 259 10.64 25.11 -20.11
C TYR A 259 10.18 26.51 -19.72
N ASN A 260 9.78 27.36 -20.68
CA ASN A 260 9.34 28.73 -20.39
C ASN A 260 8.03 28.80 -19.59
N LEU A 261 7.17 27.77 -19.68
CA LEU A 261 5.98 27.64 -18.80
C LEU A 261 6.37 27.23 -17.37
N TRP A 262 7.53 26.59 -17.18
CA TRP A 262 8.01 26.07 -15.90
C TRP A 262 9.00 27.00 -15.18
N PHE A 263 9.84 27.71 -15.93
CA PHE A 263 10.91 28.54 -15.42
C PHE A 263 10.96 29.88 -16.16
N GLY A 264 10.88 30.97 -15.40
CA GLY A 264 10.95 32.33 -15.92
C GLY A 264 12.39 32.79 -16.20
N GLN A 265 12.54 34.11 -16.33
CA GLN A 265 13.87 34.73 -16.43
C GLN A 265 14.75 34.34 -15.23
N ASN A 266 16.04 34.17 -15.50
CA ASN A 266 17.06 33.69 -14.55
C ASN A 266 16.78 32.31 -13.92
N GLY A 267 15.78 31.56 -14.40
CA GLY A 267 15.49 30.19 -13.96
C GLY A 267 14.67 30.12 -12.68
N LYS A 268 14.01 31.22 -12.29
CA LYS A 268 13.07 31.25 -11.16
C LYS A 268 11.80 30.44 -11.45
N LYS A 269 11.15 29.97 -10.39
CA LYS A 269 9.78 29.44 -10.36
C LYS A 269 8.84 30.29 -11.23
N THR A 270 8.08 29.74 -12.18
CA THR A 270 6.85 30.40 -12.65
C THR A 270 5.71 30.14 -11.67
N GLN A 271 4.68 30.99 -11.68
CA GLN A 271 3.49 30.76 -10.87
C GLN A 271 2.83 29.41 -11.18
N TYR A 272 2.92 28.97 -12.45
CA TYR A 272 2.49 27.64 -12.88
C TYR A 272 3.06 26.49 -12.03
N LEU A 273 4.35 26.55 -11.65
CA LEU A 273 4.94 25.51 -10.80
C LEU A 273 4.67 25.72 -9.32
N ILE A 274 4.63 26.98 -8.85
CA ILE A 274 4.39 27.31 -7.45
C ILE A 274 3.03 26.74 -7.02
N ASN A 275 1.97 27.04 -7.79
CA ASN A 275 0.60 26.61 -7.48
C ASN A 275 0.44 25.09 -7.58
N LEU A 276 1.18 24.43 -8.49
CA LEU A 276 1.22 22.97 -8.60
C LEU A 276 1.90 22.33 -7.40
N GLU A 277 3.05 22.84 -6.96
CA GLU A 277 3.81 22.30 -5.84
C GLU A 277 3.08 22.50 -4.50
N GLU A 278 2.48 23.67 -4.28
CA GLU A 278 1.58 23.96 -3.16
C GLU A 278 0.34 23.04 -3.15
N SER A 279 -0.16 22.66 -4.32
CA SER A 279 -1.23 21.66 -4.49
C SER A 279 -0.71 20.20 -4.48
N GLY A 280 0.56 19.98 -4.14
CA GLY A 280 1.16 18.65 -3.97
C GLY A 280 1.60 17.94 -5.25
N VAL A 281 1.71 18.63 -6.38
CA VAL A 281 2.17 18.11 -7.68
C VAL A 281 3.58 18.59 -7.99
N ASP A 282 4.57 17.72 -7.79
CA ASP A 282 5.94 17.99 -8.22
C ASP A 282 6.10 17.83 -9.75
N LEU A 283 7.17 18.42 -10.31
CA LEU A 283 7.53 18.23 -11.71
C LEU A 283 7.78 16.74 -12.08
N VAL A 284 8.06 15.88 -11.10
CA VAL A 284 8.22 14.42 -11.28
C VAL A 284 6.87 13.76 -11.57
N ARG A 285 5.78 14.18 -10.91
CA ARG A 285 4.40 13.80 -11.22
C ARG A 285 3.96 14.39 -12.55
N MET A 286 4.16 15.68 -12.79
CA MET A 286 3.75 16.34 -14.05
C MET A 286 4.47 15.74 -15.28
N SER A 287 5.77 15.48 -15.21
CA SER A 287 6.51 14.76 -16.27
C SER A 287 6.00 13.33 -16.50
N SER A 288 5.39 12.70 -15.49
CA SER A 288 4.75 11.40 -15.65
C SER A 288 3.38 11.50 -16.33
N ILE A 289 2.63 12.61 -16.17
CA ILE A 289 1.36 12.85 -16.88
C ILE A 289 1.66 13.14 -18.36
N LEU A 290 2.57 14.09 -18.63
CA LEU A 290 2.95 14.56 -19.98
C LEU A 290 3.81 13.56 -20.79
N SER A 291 4.02 12.34 -20.30
CA SER A 291 4.74 11.32 -21.04
C SER A 291 4.02 10.96 -22.35
N GLY A 292 4.72 11.06 -23.48
CA GLY A 292 4.23 10.70 -24.81
C GLY A 292 3.47 11.81 -25.54
N VAL A 293 3.60 13.09 -25.14
CA VAL A 293 2.96 14.21 -25.85
C VAL A 293 3.73 14.60 -27.12
N GLY A 294 5.05 14.45 -27.13
CA GLY A 294 5.91 14.88 -28.25
C GLY A 294 5.91 16.40 -28.41
N ALA A 295 5.68 16.88 -29.63
CA ALA A 295 5.80 18.29 -29.98
C ALA A 295 4.80 19.23 -29.26
N ASN A 296 3.67 18.70 -28.78
CA ASN A 296 2.60 19.51 -28.17
C ASN A 296 2.73 19.66 -26.64
N ALA A 297 3.89 19.35 -26.06
CA ALA A 297 4.06 19.20 -24.60
C ALA A 297 3.69 20.46 -23.80
N ALA A 298 4.08 21.64 -24.29
CA ALA A 298 3.72 22.93 -23.70
C ALA A 298 2.20 23.16 -23.70
N LYS A 299 1.53 22.87 -24.83
CA LYS A 299 0.08 23.00 -24.98
C LYS A 299 -0.66 22.05 -24.02
N ALA A 300 -0.30 20.78 -23.97
CA ALA A 300 -0.95 19.81 -23.09
C ALA A 300 -0.73 20.10 -21.60
N PHE A 301 0.40 20.72 -21.22
CA PHE A 301 0.60 21.24 -19.87
C PHE A 301 -0.36 22.40 -19.56
N LYS A 302 -0.42 23.40 -20.45
CA LYS A 302 -1.26 24.60 -20.26
C LYS A 302 -2.75 24.24 -20.23
N GLU A 303 -3.23 23.41 -21.15
CA GLU A 303 -4.62 22.93 -21.19
C GLU A 303 -5.02 22.14 -19.92
N LEU A 304 -4.09 21.45 -19.26
CA LEU A 304 -4.36 20.75 -18.01
C LEU A 304 -4.30 21.70 -16.80
N TYR A 305 -3.35 22.63 -16.80
CA TYR A 305 -3.23 23.65 -15.77
C TYR A 305 -4.47 24.55 -15.72
N ASP A 306 -4.95 25.02 -16.88
CA ASP A 306 -6.11 25.93 -16.98
C ASP A 306 -7.45 25.27 -16.59
N LEU A 307 -7.46 23.96 -16.40
CA LEU A 307 -8.59 23.21 -15.83
C LEU A 307 -8.53 23.14 -14.29
N TRP A 308 -7.33 23.30 -13.73
CA TRP A 308 -7.04 23.19 -12.29
C TRP A 308 -6.90 24.56 -11.61
N PHE A 309 -6.40 25.56 -12.33
CA PHE A 309 -6.20 26.92 -11.87
C PHE A 309 -6.74 27.91 -12.91
N ASP A 310 -7.25 29.06 -12.44
CA ASP A 310 -7.68 30.15 -13.32
C ASP A 310 -6.49 30.99 -13.84
N THR A 311 -6.79 32.11 -14.51
CA THR A 311 -5.79 33.02 -15.09
C THR A 311 -4.95 33.80 -14.06
N GLU A 312 -5.46 33.97 -12.84
CA GLU A 312 -4.72 34.55 -11.71
C GLU A 312 -3.90 33.46 -10.98
N GLY A 313 -4.32 32.20 -11.14
CA GLY A 313 -3.73 31.03 -10.52
C GLY A 313 -4.52 30.47 -9.35
N ASN A 314 -5.70 31.01 -9.02
CA ASN A 314 -6.52 30.45 -7.95
C ASN A 314 -7.07 29.08 -8.37
N LYS A 315 -7.29 28.19 -7.40
CA LYS A 315 -7.88 26.86 -7.63
C LYS A 315 -9.27 26.99 -8.27
N THR A 316 -9.51 26.29 -9.37
CA THR A 316 -10.85 26.22 -10.00
C THR A 316 -11.84 25.45 -9.12
N GLN A 317 -13.13 25.49 -9.47
CA GLN A 317 -14.16 24.65 -8.87
C GLN A 317 -13.75 23.16 -8.85
N TYR A 318 -13.13 22.67 -9.92
CA TYR A 318 -12.67 21.28 -10.04
C TYR A 318 -11.76 20.86 -8.88
N LEU A 319 -10.77 21.70 -8.50
CA LEU A 319 -9.90 21.41 -7.35
C LEU A 319 -10.60 21.64 -6.01
N LYS A 320 -11.38 22.73 -5.89
CA LYS A 320 -12.12 23.07 -4.65
C LYS A 320 -13.07 21.94 -4.23
N THR A 321 -13.76 21.31 -5.18
CA THR A 321 -14.60 20.13 -4.94
C THR A 321 -13.77 18.92 -4.49
N LEU A 322 -12.69 18.60 -5.20
CA LEU A 322 -11.84 17.44 -4.89
C LEU A 322 -11.22 17.54 -3.49
N GLU A 323 -10.72 18.72 -3.10
CA GLU A 323 -10.09 18.94 -1.80
C GLU A 323 -11.10 18.88 -0.64
N LYS A 324 -12.33 19.36 -0.85
CA LYS A 324 -13.43 19.22 0.12
C LYS A 324 -13.73 17.74 0.43
N GLU A 325 -13.68 16.87 -0.59
CA GLU A 325 -13.89 15.42 -0.44
C GLU A 325 -12.60 14.64 -0.12
N GLY A 326 -11.57 15.32 0.39
CA GLY A 326 -10.31 14.70 0.85
C GLY A 326 -9.38 14.21 -0.26
N VAL A 327 -9.70 14.48 -1.53
CA VAL A 327 -8.88 14.09 -2.70
C VAL A 327 -7.95 15.23 -3.09
N ASN A 328 -6.70 15.18 -2.63
CA ASN A 328 -5.68 16.11 -3.10
C ASN A 328 -5.32 15.85 -4.57
N LEU A 329 -4.79 16.88 -5.25
CA LEU A 329 -4.41 16.80 -6.66
C LEU A 329 -3.30 15.77 -6.96
N SER A 330 -2.54 15.35 -5.95
CA SER A 330 -1.52 14.30 -6.09
C SER A 330 -2.13 12.89 -6.29
N ASN A 331 -3.32 12.62 -5.74
CA ASN A 331 -4.09 11.41 -6.01
C ASN A 331 -4.51 11.35 -7.50
N VAL A 332 -5.14 12.41 -8.00
CA VAL A 332 -5.61 12.47 -9.40
C VAL A 332 -4.44 12.49 -10.39
N SER A 333 -3.36 13.22 -10.07
CA SER A 333 -2.10 13.17 -10.83
C SER A 333 -1.50 11.77 -10.91
N SER A 334 -1.68 10.94 -9.88
CA SER A 334 -1.25 9.54 -9.89
C SER A 334 -2.11 8.69 -10.83
N ILE A 335 -3.41 8.96 -10.95
CA ILE A 335 -4.30 8.31 -11.94
C ILE A 335 -3.87 8.67 -13.37
N LEU A 336 -3.69 9.97 -13.64
CA LEU A 336 -3.37 10.54 -14.96
C LEU A 336 -1.95 10.25 -15.45
N GLY A 337 -1.12 9.54 -14.67
CA GLY A 337 0.20 9.11 -15.11
C GLY A 337 0.14 8.36 -16.45
N LYS A 338 0.84 8.89 -17.46
CA LYS A 338 0.84 8.49 -18.88
C LYS A 338 -0.43 8.78 -19.68
N ALA A 339 -1.25 9.76 -19.27
CA ALA A 339 -2.35 10.24 -20.11
C ALA A 339 -1.87 11.05 -21.33
N GLY A 340 -0.68 11.64 -21.28
CA GLY A 340 -0.09 12.39 -22.38
C GLY A 340 -1.02 13.52 -22.86
N ALA A 341 -1.18 13.65 -24.18
CA ALA A 341 -2.05 14.66 -24.80
C ALA A 341 -3.56 14.46 -24.49
N LYS A 342 -3.95 13.38 -23.79
CA LYS A 342 -5.32 13.13 -23.35
C LYS A 342 -5.56 13.46 -21.87
N ALA A 343 -4.58 14.01 -21.15
CA ALA A 343 -4.67 14.27 -19.71
C ALA A 343 -5.88 15.14 -19.33
N THR A 344 -6.07 16.28 -20.00
CA THR A 344 -7.19 17.21 -19.76
C THR A 344 -8.55 16.53 -19.96
N LYS A 345 -8.69 15.76 -21.04
CA LYS A 345 -9.91 14.99 -21.33
C LYS A 345 -10.16 13.90 -20.29
N ALA A 346 -9.14 13.12 -19.94
CA ALA A 346 -9.25 12.03 -18.97
C ALA A 346 -9.46 12.53 -17.52
N PHE A 347 -8.99 13.73 -17.18
CA PHE A 347 -9.37 14.41 -15.94
C PHE A 347 -10.86 14.76 -15.96
N LYS A 348 -11.31 15.47 -16.99
CA LYS A 348 -12.69 15.98 -17.06
C LYS A 348 -13.71 14.84 -17.07
N GLU A 349 -13.53 13.84 -17.94
CA GLU A 349 -14.43 12.68 -17.98
C GLU A 349 -14.48 11.88 -16.66
N LEU A 350 -13.40 11.87 -15.87
CA LEU A 350 -13.37 11.20 -14.57
C LEU A 350 -14.00 12.06 -13.47
N TYR A 351 -13.79 13.37 -13.50
CA TYR A 351 -14.48 14.31 -12.61
C TYR A 351 -15.99 14.30 -12.87
N ASP A 352 -16.41 14.37 -14.13
CA ASP A 352 -17.82 14.36 -14.55
C ASP A 352 -18.52 13.00 -14.24
N LEU A 353 -17.77 11.96 -13.83
CA LEU A 353 -18.32 10.72 -13.25
C LEU A 353 -18.46 10.75 -11.72
N TRP A 354 -17.63 11.52 -11.01
CA TRP A 354 -17.66 11.62 -9.55
C TRP A 354 -18.53 12.79 -9.07
N PHE A 355 -18.61 13.86 -9.86
CA PHE A 355 -19.28 15.11 -9.53
C PHE A 355 -20.15 15.63 -10.68
N ASP A 356 -21.24 16.32 -10.35
CA ASP A 356 -22.02 17.10 -11.30
C ASP A 356 -21.34 18.46 -11.63
N GLN A 357 -21.98 19.24 -12.51
CA GLN A 357 -21.51 20.58 -12.88
C GLN A 357 -21.48 21.58 -11.70
N ASN A 358 -22.17 21.28 -10.60
CA ASN A 358 -22.19 22.08 -9.37
C ASN A 358 -21.15 21.59 -8.33
N GLY A 359 -20.43 20.51 -8.60
CA GLY A 359 -19.52 19.88 -7.62
C GLY A 359 -20.22 19.00 -6.58
N LYS A 360 -21.49 18.64 -6.77
CA LYS A 360 -22.20 17.65 -5.93
C LYS A 360 -21.83 16.24 -6.36
N LYS A 361 -21.72 15.31 -5.40
CA LYS A 361 -21.43 13.90 -5.68
C LYS A 361 -22.47 13.30 -6.63
N THR A 362 -22.04 12.56 -7.65
CA THR A 362 -22.95 11.74 -8.46
C THR A 362 -23.37 10.49 -7.68
N ARG A 363 -24.43 9.85 -8.16
CA ARG A 363 -24.88 8.53 -7.72
C ARG A 363 -23.77 7.45 -7.73
N TYR A 364 -22.84 7.50 -8.69
CA TYR A 364 -21.69 6.58 -8.75
C TYR A 364 -20.81 6.68 -7.50
N LEU A 365 -20.55 7.90 -7.03
CA LEU A 365 -19.72 8.13 -5.85
C LEU A 365 -20.48 7.79 -4.57
N ILE A 366 -21.74 8.22 -4.46
CA ILE A 366 -22.60 7.94 -3.31
C ILE A 366 -22.70 6.42 -3.05
N LYS A 367 -22.94 5.61 -4.09
CA LYS A 367 -23.05 4.15 -3.97
C LYS A 367 -21.72 3.45 -3.62
N LEU A 368 -20.59 4.02 -4.03
CA LEU A 368 -19.26 3.55 -3.61
C LEU A 368 -18.98 3.85 -2.13
N GLU A 369 -19.32 5.05 -1.67
CA GLU A 369 -19.16 5.48 -0.28
C GLU A 369 -20.07 4.68 0.68
N GLU A 370 -21.35 4.51 0.33
CA GLU A 370 -22.29 3.59 1.02
C GLU A 370 -21.75 2.15 1.13
N SER A 371 -20.88 1.74 0.20
CA SER A 371 -20.27 0.40 0.16
C SER A 371 -18.84 0.36 0.71
N GLY A 372 -18.39 1.41 1.42
CA GLY A 372 -17.11 1.49 2.10
C GLY A 372 -15.89 1.76 1.19
N VAL A 373 -16.10 2.37 0.01
CA VAL A 373 -15.03 2.75 -0.93
C VAL A 373 -14.98 4.26 -1.14
N ASP A 374 -14.10 4.92 -0.38
CA ASP A 374 -13.74 6.31 -0.59
C ASP A 374 -12.93 6.54 -1.89
N LEU A 375 -12.87 7.80 -2.33
CA LEU A 375 -12.08 8.20 -3.52
C LEU A 375 -10.57 8.01 -3.34
N VAL A 376 -10.04 7.93 -2.12
CA VAL A 376 -8.60 7.68 -1.88
C VAL A 376 -8.26 6.22 -2.22
N ARG A 377 -9.12 5.26 -1.86
CA ARG A 377 -9.06 3.87 -2.29
C ARG A 377 -9.22 3.75 -3.80
N MET A 378 -10.25 4.36 -4.38
CA MET A 378 -10.52 4.27 -5.82
C MET A 378 -9.37 4.88 -6.65
N SER A 379 -8.88 6.07 -6.30
CA SER A 379 -7.71 6.67 -6.95
C SER A 379 -6.44 5.82 -6.77
N SER A 380 -6.31 5.10 -5.66
CA SER A 380 -5.21 4.16 -5.43
C SER A 380 -5.31 2.87 -6.26
N ILE A 381 -6.51 2.40 -6.63
CA ILE A 381 -6.71 1.32 -7.61
C ILE A 381 -6.32 1.82 -9.00
N LEU A 382 -6.84 2.98 -9.40
CA LEU A 382 -6.67 3.61 -10.72
C LEU A 382 -5.30 4.31 -10.92
N SER A 383 -4.39 4.23 -9.94
CA SER A 383 -3.10 4.93 -9.91
C SER A 383 -2.15 4.51 -11.05
N GLY A 384 -2.25 5.18 -12.19
CA GLY A 384 -1.40 5.04 -13.38
C GLY A 384 -2.12 4.41 -14.57
N VAL A 385 -3.43 4.60 -14.68
CA VAL A 385 -4.23 4.24 -15.87
C VAL A 385 -3.96 5.19 -17.04
N GLY A 386 -3.69 6.47 -16.75
CA GLY A 386 -3.54 7.50 -17.77
C GLY A 386 -4.86 7.79 -18.50
N ALA A 387 -4.82 7.79 -19.83
CA ALA A 387 -5.91 8.25 -20.68
C ALA A 387 -7.21 7.41 -20.62
N ASN A 388 -7.16 6.22 -20.02
CA ASN A 388 -8.30 5.29 -19.95
C ASN A 388 -9.00 5.31 -18.58
N ALA A 389 -8.75 6.31 -17.73
CA ALA A 389 -9.23 6.35 -16.33
C ALA A 389 -10.76 6.20 -16.21
N THR A 390 -11.50 6.97 -17.01
CA THR A 390 -12.96 6.91 -17.18
C THR A 390 -13.46 5.48 -17.42
N LYS A 391 -12.79 4.78 -18.34
CA LYS A 391 -13.14 3.42 -18.76
C LYS A 391 -12.84 2.40 -17.65
N ALA A 392 -11.64 2.47 -17.06
CA ALA A 392 -11.23 1.55 -15.99
C ALA A 392 -12.05 1.71 -14.70
N PHE A 393 -12.56 2.92 -14.42
CA PHE A 393 -13.54 3.14 -13.35
C PHE A 393 -14.87 2.44 -13.66
N LYS A 394 -15.45 2.68 -14.85
CA LYS A 394 -16.73 2.04 -15.23
C LYS A 394 -16.65 0.52 -15.28
N GLU A 395 -15.65 -0.05 -15.94
CA GLU A 395 -15.49 -1.51 -16.02
C GLU A 395 -15.37 -2.19 -14.65
N LEU A 396 -14.92 -1.48 -13.60
CA LEU A 396 -14.90 -1.97 -12.22
C LEU A 396 -16.22 -1.71 -11.49
N TYR A 397 -16.82 -0.53 -11.66
CA TYR A 397 -18.11 -0.18 -11.06
C TYR A 397 -19.23 -1.10 -11.55
N ASP A 398 -19.28 -1.36 -12.87
CA ASP A 398 -20.30 -2.17 -13.54
C ASP A 398 -20.19 -3.68 -13.18
N LEU A 399 -19.13 -4.09 -12.49
CA LEU A 399 -19.00 -5.42 -11.86
C LEU A 399 -19.57 -5.45 -10.42
N TRP A 400 -19.66 -4.30 -9.74
CA TRP A 400 -20.14 -4.17 -8.36
C TRP A 400 -21.60 -3.73 -8.29
N PHE A 401 -22.05 -2.91 -9.25
CA PHE A 401 -23.42 -2.39 -9.34
C PHE A 401 -23.98 -2.60 -10.75
N ASP A 402 -25.28 -2.92 -10.83
CA ASP A 402 -25.97 -3.06 -12.12
C ASP A 402 -26.37 -1.69 -12.73
N ALA A 403 -26.96 -1.72 -13.93
CA ALA A 403 -27.43 -0.51 -14.62
C ALA A 403 -28.60 0.23 -13.92
N LYS A 404 -29.14 -0.33 -12.82
CA LYS A 404 -30.12 0.27 -11.92
C LYS A 404 -29.50 0.58 -10.54
N GLU A 405 -28.17 0.55 -10.43
CA GLU A 405 -27.36 0.80 -9.23
C GLU A 405 -27.57 -0.18 -8.05
N ASN A 406 -28.17 -1.35 -8.30
CA ASN A 406 -28.26 -2.40 -7.28
C ASN A 406 -26.94 -3.17 -7.20
N LYS A 407 -26.55 -3.61 -6.00
CA LYS A 407 -25.41 -4.52 -5.81
C LYS A 407 -25.56 -5.77 -6.70
N THR A 408 -24.55 -6.07 -7.52
CA THR A 408 -24.52 -7.27 -8.36
C THR A 408 -24.43 -8.54 -7.50
N GLN A 409 -24.59 -9.71 -8.12
CA GLN A 409 -24.32 -10.99 -7.46
C GLN A 409 -22.86 -11.07 -6.96
N TYR A 410 -21.90 -10.55 -7.74
CA TYR A 410 -20.49 -10.48 -7.33
C TYR A 410 -20.30 -9.78 -5.98
N LEU A 411 -20.94 -8.64 -5.77
CA LEU A 411 -20.84 -7.88 -4.53
C LEU A 411 -21.62 -8.53 -3.39
N LYS A 412 -22.85 -9.00 -3.63
CA LYS A 412 -23.68 -9.70 -2.63
C LYS A 412 -22.96 -10.94 -2.07
N THR A 413 -22.44 -11.81 -2.94
CA THR A 413 -21.71 -13.02 -2.53
C THR A 413 -20.42 -12.70 -1.77
N LEU A 414 -19.74 -11.58 -2.05
CA LEU A 414 -18.60 -11.14 -1.24
C LEU A 414 -19.04 -10.70 0.17
N GLU A 415 -20.07 -9.87 0.27
CA GLU A 415 -20.60 -9.37 1.56
C GLU A 415 -21.13 -10.52 2.44
N GLU A 416 -21.89 -11.46 1.86
CA GLU A 416 -22.35 -12.71 2.50
C GLU A 416 -21.21 -13.58 3.05
N ASN A 417 -19.99 -13.41 2.53
CA ASN A 417 -18.79 -14.13 2.95
C ASN A 417 -17.81 -13.26 3.76
N GLY A 418 -18.28 -12.13 4.28
CA GLY A 418 -17.49 -11.23 5.15
C GLY A 418 -16.45 -10.38 4.41
N MET A 419 -16.55 -10.26 3.09
CA MET A 419 -15.61 -9.51 2.25
C MET A 419 -16.20 -8.17 1.83
N SER A 420 -15.78 -7.09 2.49
CA SER A 420 -16.14 -5.73 2.09
C SER A 420 -15.30 -5.24 0.90
N LEU A 421 -15.84 -4.29 0.13
CA LEU A 421 -15.09 -3.62 -0.94
C LEU A 421 -13.88 -2.84 -0.40
N ALA A 422 -13.89 -2.44 0.87
CA ALA A 422 -12.73 -1.86 1.55
C ALA A 422 -11.52 -2.82 1.58
N ILE A 423 -11.75 -4.13 1.78
CA ILE A 423 -10.72 -5.18 1.72
C ILE A 423 -10.35 -5.47 0.26
N MET A 424 -11.33 -5.60 -0.63
CA MET A 424 -11.08 -5.85 -2.06
C MET A 424 -10.24 -4.72 -2.69
N SER A 425 -10.48 -3.47 -2.31
CA SER A 425 -9.70 -2.30 -2.73
C SER A 425 -8.24 -2.34 -2.25
N SER A 426 -7.97 -2.97 -1.10
CA SER A 426 -6.61 -3.23 -0.62
C SER A 426 -5.88 -4.23 -1.52
N ILE A 427 -6.57 -5.30 -1.96
CA ILE A 427 -6.03 -6.29 -2.91
C ILE A 427 -5.80 -5.64 -4.28
N LEU A 428 -6.79 -4.95 -4.83
CA LEU A 428 -6.76 -4.30 -6.15
C LEU A 428 -5.92 -3.01 -6.22
N HIS A 429 -5.25 -2.64 -5.13
CA HIS A 429 -4.35 -1.49 -5.06
C HIS A 429 -3.36 -1.48 -6.24
N ARG A 430 -3.40 -0.41 -7.05
CA ARG A 430 -2.61 -0.19 -8.27
C ARG A 430 -2.82 -1.22 -9.40
N ALA A 431 -3.98 -1.88 -9.46
CA ALA A 431 -4.38 -2.74 -10.58
C ALA A 431 -4.63 -1.97 -11.89
N ARG A 432 -4.91 -0.66 -11.83
CA ARG A 432 -5.09 0.24 -12.99
C ARG A 432 -6.16 -0.26 -13.94
N ALA A 433 -5.90 -0.23 -15.26
CA ALA A 433 -6.83 -0.66 -16.31
C ALA A 433 -7.19 -2.16 -16.21
N ASN A 434 -6.43 -2.94 -15.44
CA ASN A 434 -6.72 -4.35 -15.21
C ASN A 434 -7.53 -4.57 -13.92
N ALA A 435 -8.03 -3.53 -13.23
CA ALA A 435 -8.74 -3.69 -11.96
C ALA A 435 -10.00 -4.55 -12.08
N ALA A 436 -10.86 -4.26 -13.06
CA ALA A 436 -12.04 -5.05 -13.39
C ALA A 436 -11.71 -6.52 -13.69
N LYS A 437 -10.68 -6.72 -14.52
CA LYS A 437 -10.18 -8.06 -14.88
C LYS A 437 -9.65 -8.82 -13.66
N ALA A 438 -8.80 -8.19 -12.84
CA ALA A 438 -8.18 -8.81 -11.67
C ALA A 438 -9.18 -9.07 -10.53
N PHE A 439 -10.21 -8.24 -10.39
CA PHE A 439 -11.36 -8.52 -9.55
C PHE A 439 -12.06 -9.80 -10.00
N LYS A 440 -12.44 -9.87 -11.29
CA LYS A 440 -13.16 -11.02 -11.83
C LYS A 440 -12.34 -12.31 -11.78
N GLU A 441 -11.07 -12.29 -12.21
CA GLU A 441 -10.20 -13.47 -12.15
C GLU A 441 -9.96 -13.96 -10.71
N LEU A 442 -9.99 -13.09 -9.70
CA LEU A 442 -9.92 -13.49 -8.30
C LEU A 442 -11.26 -14.04 -7.80
N TYR A 443 -12.38 -13.40 -8.17
CA TYR A 443 -13.72 -13.87 -7.84
C TYR A 443 -13.98 -15.26 -8.43
N ASP A 444 -13.68 -15.48 -9.72
CA ASP A 444 -13.89 -16.75 -10.43
C ASP A 444 -12.99 -17.90 -9.87
N LEU A 445 -11.94 -17.58 -9.10
CA LEU A 445 -11.17 -18.55 -8.31
C LEU A 445 -11.78 -18.83 -6.93
N TRP A 446 -12.58 -17.91 -6.38
CA TRP A 446 -13.20 -18.00 -5.06
C TRP A 446 -14.62 -18.58 -5.09
N PHE A 447 -15.41 -18.16 -6.07
CA PHE A 447 -16.82 -18.51 -6.26
C PHE A 447 -17.08 -18.93 -7.71
N ASP A 448 -18.07 -19.80 -7.92
CA ASP A 448 -18.57 -20.13 -9.25
C ASP A 448 -19.55 -19.06 -9.77
N GLN A 449 -20.06 -19.27 -10.99
CA GLN A 449 -21.04 -18.38 -11.63
C GLN A 449 -22.36 -18.24 -10.85
N ASN A 450 -22.64 -19.13 -9.89
CA ASN A 450 -23.80 -19.08 -9.02
C ASN A 450 -23.48 -18.46 -7.65
N GLY A 451 -22.25 -17.99 -7.42
CA GLY A 451 -21.78 -17.47 -6.13
C GLY A 451 -21.40 -18.56 -5.11
N LYS A 452 -21.35 -19.84 -5.51
CA LYS A 452 -21.02 -20.94 -4.58
C LYS A 452 -19.50 -21.10 -4.51
N LYS A 453 -18.96 -21.33 -3.30
CA LYS A 453 -17.52 -21.53 -3.07
C LYS A 453 -16.92 -22.59 -4.01
N THR A 454 -15.84 -22.26 -4.71
CA THR A 454 -15.06 -23.19 -5.54
C THR A 454 -14.37 -24.25 -4.69
N ARG A 455 -13.68 -25.21 -5.33
CA ARG A 455 -12.78 -26.14 -4.63
C ARG A 455 -11.76 -25.42 -3.74
N TYR A 456 -11.22 -24.27 -4.19
CA TYR A 456 -10.18 -23.54 -3.47
C TYR A 456 -10.68 -23.08 -2.10
N LEU A 457 -11.81 -22.37 -2.03
CA LEU A 457 -12.36 -21.92 -0.73
C LEU A 457 -12.96 -23.06 0.10
N LYS A 458 -13.43 -24.15 -0.53
CA LYS A 458 -13.90 -25.34 0.20
C LYS A 458 -12.74 -26.03 0.93
N THR A 459 -11.59 -26.22 0.28
CA THR A 459 -10.40 -26.83 0.89
C THR A 459 -9.79 -25.91 1.95
N LEU A 460 -9.56 -24.63 1.62
CA LEU A 460 -9.06 -23.64 2.59
C LEU A 460 -9.93 -23.61 3.87
N GLY A 461 -11.26 -23.67 3.72
CA GLY A 461 -12.20 -23.72 4.83
C GLY A 461 -12.12 -24.98 5.70
N LYS A 462 -11.79 -26.16 5.14
CA LYS A 462 -11.50 -27.37 5.94
C LYS A 462 -10.28 -27.18 6.83
N GLU A 463 -9.24 -26.56 6.28
CA GLU A 463 -7.97 -26.31 6.98
C GLU A 463 -8.00 -25.11 7.94
N GLY A 464 -9.19 -24.53 8.19
CA GLY A 464 -9.39 -23.37 9.07
C GLY A 464 -8.92 -22.04 8.47
N ILE A 465 -8.55 -22.00 7.19
CA ILE A 465 -8.05 -20.82 6.49
C ILE A 465 -9.24 -20.02 5.94
N ASN A 466 -9.46 -18.82 6.45
CA ASN A 466 -10.54 -17.94 6.02
C ASN A 466 -10.07 -16.87 5.02
N LEU A 467 -11.04 -16.21 4.38
CA LEU A 467 -10.78 -15.17 3.38
C LEU A 467 -10.08 -13.93 3.95
N SER A 468 -10.23 -13.58 5.23
CA SER A 468 -9.58 -12.39 5.79
C SER A 468 -8.07 -12.60 6.00
N ASN A 469 -7.65 -13.82 6.40
CA ASN A 469 -6.23 -14.19 6.46
C ASN A 469 -5.56 -14.03 5.07
N ILE A 470 -6.18 -14.60 4.04
CA ILE A 470 -5.71 -14.55 2.66
C ILE A 470 -5.67 -13.10 2.16
N SER A 471 -6.76 -12.35 2.37
CA SER A 471 -6.91 -10.99 1.85
C SER A 471 -5.98 -9.97 2.52
N SER A 472 -5.62 -10.18 3.79
CA SER A 472 -4.56 -9.42 4.46
C SER A 472 -3.23 -9.58 3.70
N ILE A 473 -2.85 -10.82 3.38
CA ILE A 473 -1.59 -11.13 2.68
C ILE A 473 -1.61 -10.58 1.24
N LEU A 474 -2.72 -10.74 0.52
CA LEU A 474 -2.88 -10.31 -0.88
C LEU A 474 -3.03 -8.79 -1.08
N GLY A 475 -3.08 -7.98 -0.01
CA GLY A 475 -3.06 -6.52 -0.12
C GLY A 475 -1.89 -6.04 -0.99
N GLY A 476 -2.16 -5.19 -1.98
CA GLY A 476 -1.16 -4.71 -2.92
C GLY A 476 -0.79 -5.65 -4.08
N ALA A 477 -1.49 -6.78 -4.27
CA ALA A 477 -1.26 -7.67 -5.43
C ALA A 477 -1.70 -7.03 -6.77
N GLY A 478 -2.67 -6.12 -6.73
CA GLY A 478 -3.12 -5.32 -7.86
C GLY A 478 -3.59 -6.18 -9.03
N ALA A 479 -3.02 -5.92 -10.22
CA ALA A 479 -3.37 -6.63 -11.45
C ALA A 479 -3.01 -8.13 -11.44
N ASN A 480 -2.26 -8.61 -10.44
CA ASN A 480 -1.84 -10.01 -10.31
C ASN A 480 -2.57 -10.75 -9.18
N ALA A 481 -3.65 -10.20 -8.63
CA ALA A 481 -4.35 -10.74 -7.45
C ALA A 481 -4.73 -12.22 -7.58
N ALA A 482 -5.37 -12.61 -8.68
CA ALA A 482 -5.74 -14.01 -8.97
C ALA A 482 -4.52 -14.95 -9.03
N LYS A 483 -3.44 -14.50 -9.67
CA LYS A 483 -2.17 -15.24 -9.74
C LYS A 483 -1.55 -15.41 -8.36
N ALA A 484 -1.47 -14.34 -7.57
CA ALA A 484 -0.86 -14.33 -6.24
C ALA A 484 -1.66 -15.18 -5.24
N PHE A 485 -3.00 -15.18 -5.35
CA PHE A 485 -3.86 -16.09 -4.60
C PHE A 485 -3.53 -17.54 -4.92
N LYS A 486 -3.48 -17.91 -6.22
CA LYS A 486 -3.18 -19.27 -6.63
C LYS A 486 -1.77 -19.70 -6.22
N GLU A 487 -0.76 -18.85 -6.41
CA GLU A 487 0.62 -19.15 -6.02
C GLU A 487 0.82 -19.31 -4.50
N LEU A 488 -0.05 -18.72 -3.68
CA LEU A 488 -0.09 -18.93 -2.23
C LEU A 488 -0.88 -20.20 -1.86
N TYR A 489 -2.02 -20.48 -2.52
CA TYR A 489 -2.76 -21.73 -2.37
C TYR A 489 -1.87 -22.93 -2.71
N ASP A 490 -1.25 -22.92 -3.90
CA ASP A 490 -0.34 -23.97 -4.40
C ASP A 490 0.99 -24.05 -3.60
N LEU A 491 1.23 -23.16 -2.63
CA LEU A 491 2.31 -23.28 -1.64
C LEU A 491 1.82 -23.92 -0.33
N TRP A 492 0.61 -23.58 0.09
CA TRP A 492 0.01 -24.03 1.36
C TRP A 492 -0.62 -25.41 1.27
N LEU A 493 -1.20 -25.75 0.12
CA LEU A 493 -1.98 -26.95 -0.10
C LEU A 493 -1.49 -27.71 -1.35
N ASP A 494 -1.52 -29.03 -1.29
CA ASP A 494 -1.23 -29.92 -2.43
C ASP A 494 -2.45 -30.02 -3.40
N PRO A 495 -2.34 -30.72 -4.55
CA PRO A 495 -3.44 -30.87 -5.51
C PRO A 495 -4.70 -31.54 -4.93
N GLU A 496 -4.52 -32.45 -3.98
CA GLU A 496 -5.56 -33.20 -3.26
C GLU A 496 -6.27 -32.34 -2.21
N GLY A 497 -5.55 -31.36 -1.64
CA GLY A 497 -6.01 -30.36 -0.69
C GLY A 497 -5.46 -30.48 0.73
N ASN A 498 -4.44 -31.31 0.97
CA ASN A 498 -3.78 -31.44 2.27
C ASN A 498 -2.73 -30.32 2.45
N LYS A 499 -2.34 -30.05 3.71
CA LYS A 499 -1.27 -29.07 4.01
C LYS A 499 0.07 -29.56 3.46
N THR A 500 0.79 -28.70 2.75
CA THR A 500 2.20 -28.97 2.45
C THR A 500 3.05 -28.75 3.70
N GLN A 501 4.28 -29.29 3.69
CA GLN A 501 5.29 -29.08 4.72
C GLN A 501 5.47 -27.58 5.10
N TYR A 502 5.40 -26.67 4.12
CA TYR A 502 5.57 -25.22 4.36
C TYR A 502 4.51 -24.67 5.33
N LEU A 503 3.26 -25.16 5.25
CA LEU A 503 2.19 -24.74 6.15
C LEU A 503 2.14 -25.59 7.41
N GLU A 504 2.42 -26.89 7.31
CA GLU A 504 2.41 -27.79 8.47
C GLU A 504 3.45 -27.36 9.51
N HIS A 505 4.69 -27.07 9.11
CA HIS A 505 5.78 -26.70 10.04
C HIS A 505 5.43 -25.50 10.93
N PHE A 506 4.67 -24.51 10.42
CA PHE A 506 4.23 -23.37 11.22
C PHE A 506 3.11 -23.70 12.20
N ILE A 507 2.15 -24.54 11.81
CA ILE A 507 0.89 -24.76 12.54
C ILE A 507 0.97 -25.97 13.50
N LYS A 508 1.95 -26.87 13.29
CA LYS A 508 2.14 -28.07 14.11
C LYS A 508 2.70 -27.71 15.49
N ASN A 509 1.83 -27.77 16.50
CA ASN A 509 2.28 -27.83 17.90
C ASN A 509 3.11 -29.12 18.07
N LYS A 510 4.33 -28.98 18.61
CA LYS A 510 5.17 -30.07 19.10
C LYS A 510 5.44 -29.82 20.58
N ASP A 511 5.57 -30.90 21.36
CA ASP A 511 6.26 -30.91 22.65
C ASP A 511 5.80 -29.86 23.70
N GLY A 512 4.53 -29.46 23.63
CA GLY A 512 3.89 -28.48 24.52
C GLY A 512 4.02 -27.01 24.10
N GLU A 513 4.76 -26.70 23.05
CA GLU A 513 4.99 -25.33 22.56
C GLU A 513 3.88 -24.87 21.59
N GLU A 514 3.48 -23.59 21.68
CA GLU A 514 2.47 -22.99 20.80
C GLU A 514 3.04 -22.76 19.39
N GLY A 515 2.36 -23.29 18.36
CA GLY A 515 2.66 -23.02 16.95
C GLY A 515 2.15 -21.65 16.46
N PHE A 516 2.57 -21.22 15.28
CA PHE A 516 2.04 -20.02 14.64
C PHE A 516 0.62 -20.27 14.12
N THR A 517 -0.34 -19.43 14.52
CA THR A 517 -1.68 -19.46 13.93
C THR A 517 -1.70 -18.79 12.55
N LEU A 518 -2.71 -19.11 11.73
CA LEU A 518 -2.96 -18.42 10.46
C LEU A 518 -3.17 -16.91 10.63
N ASN A 519 -3.76 -16.47 11.75
CA ASN A 519 -3.85 -15.06 12.13
C ASN A 519 -2.46 -14.45 12.34
N ASN A 520 -1.53 -15.19 12.94
CA ASN A 520 -0.16 -14.70 13.14
C ASN A 520 0.57 -14.51 11.81
N LEU A 521 0.52 -15.52 10.94
CA LEU A 521 1.16 -15.50 9.63
C LEU A 521 0.57 -14.41 8.72
N SER A 522 -0.75 -14.25 8.71
CA SER A 522 -1.43 -13.23 7.90
C SER A 522 -1.34 -11.79 8.45
N GLY A 523 -1.10 -11.62 9.76
CA GLY A 523 -0.70 -10.34 10.33
C GLY A 523 0.72 -9.93 9.95
N MET A 524 1.66 -10.89 10.02
CA MET A 524 3.07 -10.69 9.65
C MET A 524 3.23 -10.39 8.16
N LEU A 525 2.73 -11.29 7.31
CA LEU A 525 2.80 -11.22 5.85
C LEU A 525 1.74 -10.30 5.23
N SER A 526 1.05 -9.49 6.03
CA SER A 526 0.07 -8.51 5.54
C SER A 526 0.70 -7.58 4.51
N ARG A 527 -0.03 -7.33 3.41
CA ARG A 527 0.41 -6.54 2.25
C ARG A 527 1.67 -7.07 1.53
N ALA A 528 1.95 -8.38 1.59
CA ALA A 528 2.98 -9.01 0.74
C ALA A 528 2.58 -9.03 -0.76
N GLY A 529 1.28 -9.01 -1.03
CA GLY A 529 0.70 -8.82 -2.37
C GLY A 529 1.15 -9.88 -3.37
N VAL A 530 1.68 -9.44 -4.51
CA VAL A 530 2.16 -10.33 -5.58
C VAL A 530 3.34 -11.22 -5.14
N ASN A 531 4.05 -10.85 -4.08
CA ASN A 531 5.21 -11.59 -3.56
C ASN A 531 4.85 -12.49 -2.37
N ALA A 532 3.56 -12.80 -2.14
CA ALA A 532 3.09 -13.59 -1.01
C ALA A 532 3.81 -14.94 -0.86
N LYS A 533 3.94 -15.71 -1.95
CA LYS A 533 4.65 -16.99 -2.00
C LYS A 533 6.11 -16.87 -1.56
N ASP A 534 6.84 -15.93 -2.16
CA ASP A 534 8.24 -15.64 -1.85
C ASP A 534 8.45 -15.17 -0.41
N ALA A 535 7.56 -14.32 0.10
CA ALA A 535 7.62 -13.79 1.45
C ALA A 535 7.34 -14.89 2.49
N PHE A 536 6.37 -15.77 2.22
CA PHE A 536 6.08 -16.93 3.05
C PHE A 536 7.24 -17.92 3.05
N LYS A 537 7.80 -18.28 1.89
CA LYS A 537 8.96 -19.17 1.82
C LYS A 537 10.18 -18.59 2.53
N LYS A 538 10.52 -17.31 2.31
CA LYS A 538 11.63 -16.66 3.03
C LYS A 538 11.42 -16.57 4.54
N LEU A 539 10.18 -16.62 5.03
CA LEU A 539 9.86 -16.71 6.45
C LEU A 539 10.00 -18.16 6.96
N HIS A 540 9.49 -19.14 6.21
CA HIS A 540 9.67 -20.57 6.48
C HIS A 540 11.16 -20.90 6.63
N ASP A 541 11.97 -20.59 5.62
CA ASP A 541 13.40 -20.91 5.55
C ASP A 541 14.27 -20.11 6.55
N MET A 542 13.65 -19.19 7.31
CA MET A 542 14.27 -18.47 8.44
C MET A 542 13.90 -19.10 9.80
N CYS A 543 12.77 -19.80 9.88
CA CYS A 543 12.20 -20.41 11.08
C CYS A 543 12.39 -21.93 11.17
N PHE A 544 12.54 -22.61 10.03
CA PHE A 544 12.66 -24.07 9.91
C PHE A 544 13.67 -24.45 8.83
N ASN A 545 14.24 -25.65 8.97
CA ASN A 545 14.99 -26.30 7.89
C ASN A 545 14.06 -27.17 7.00
N GLU A 546 14.64 -27.86 6.01
CA GLU A 546 13.88 -28.67 5.05
C GLU A 546 13.09 -29.83 5.66
N LYS A 547 13.45 -30.29 6.87
CA LYS A 547 12.75 -31.36 7.61
C LYS A 547 11.67 -30.86 8.58
N GLY A 548 11.52 -29.54 8.75
CA GLY A 548 10.65 -28.98 9.79
C GLY A 548 11.21 -29.10 11.21
N GLU A 549 12.53 -29.21 11.34
CA GLU A 549 13.25 -28.89 12.58
C GLU A 549 13.37 -27.35 12.66
N ARG A 550 13.25 -26.76 13.86
CA ARG A 550 13.38 -25.30 14.02
C ARG A 550 14.79 -24.83 13.72
N THR A 551 14.92 -23.57 13.31
CA THR A 551 16.22 -22.90 13.25
C THR A 551 16.61 -22.39 14.63
N GLU A 552 17.92 -22.36 14.87
CA GLU A 552 18.55 -21.74 16.05
C GLU A 552 18.00 -20.34 16.36
N LEU A 553 17.70 -19.55 15.32
CA LEU A 553 17.15 -18.21 15.43
C LEU A 553 15.76 -18.19 16.09
N LEU A 554 14.92 -19.19 15.84
CA LEU A 554 13.59 -19.29 16.44
C LEU A 554 13.67 -19.88 17.86
N ASP A 555 14.55 -20.86 18.07
CA ASP A 555 14.84 -21.42 19.41
C ASP A 555 15.39 -20.36 20.38
N ASP A 556 16.20 -19.41 19.89
CA ASP A 556 16.68 -18.28 20.68
C ASP A 556 15.53 -17.41 21.21
N PHE A 557 14.55 -17.10 20.37
CA PHE A 557 13.35 -16.37 20.79
C PHE A 557 12.50 -17.15 21.79
N TYR A 558 12.29 -18.46 21.56
CA TYR A 558 11.44 -19.28 22.43
C TYR A 558 12.09 -19.51 23.80
N ARG A 559 13.43 -19.68 23.84
CA ARG A 559 14.22 -19.77 25.09
C ARG A 559 14.07 -18.53 25.97
N GLU A 560 14.01 -17.33 25.37
CA GLU A 560 13.74 -16.07 26.08
C GLU A 560 12.23 -15.76 26.23
N GLY A 561 11.34 -16.73 26.00
CA GLY A 561 9.91 -16.64 26.29
C GLY A 561 9.04 -15.90 25.25
N PHE A 562 9.54 -15.64 24.05
CA PHE A 562 8.74 -15.03 22.98
C PHE A 562 7.80 -16.06 22.34
N LYS A 563 6.50 -15.98 22.61
CA LYS A 563 5.47 -16.77 21.90
C LYS A 563 5.38 -16.37 20.41
N PRO A 564 4.88 -17.24 19.50
CA PRO A 564 4.57 -16.88 18.11
C PRO A 564 3.71 -15.62 17.97
N SER A 565 2.77 -15.43 18.90
CA SER A 565 1.91 -14.24 18.98
C SER A 565 2.68 -12.95 19.30
N ASN A 566 3.76 -13.03 20.08
CA ASN A 566 4.62 -11.91 20.41
C ASN A 566 5.48 -11.50 19.20
N LEU A 567 6.11 -12.48 18.54
CA LEU A 567 6.88 -12.26 17.29
C LEU A 567 5.96 -11.68 16.19
N SER A 568 4.76 -12.24 16.06
CA SER A 568 3.75 -11.78 15.11
C SER A 568 3.31 -10.34 15.35
N CYS A 569 3.15 -9.92 16.61
CA CYS A 569 2.82 -8.54 16.93
C CYS A 569 3.96 -7.58 16.53
N MET A 570 5.23 -7.92 16.80
CA MET A 570 6.37 -7.08 16.37
C MET A 570 6.55 -7.03 14.85
N LEU A 571 6.20 -8.10 14.15
CA LEU A 571 6.36 -8.23 12.70
C LEU A 571 5.09 -7.86 11.91
N CYS A 572 4.00 -7.46 12.58
CA CYS A 572 2.73 -7.11 11.98
C CYS A 572 2.89 -6.02 10.89
N GLY A 573 2.39 -6.29 9.68
CA GLY A 573 2.52 -5.39 8.53
C GLY A 573 3.87 -5.40 7.83
N SER A 574 4.79 -6.32 8.15
CA SER A 574 6.10 -6.41 7.49
C SER A 574 6.01 -6.92 6.04
N GLY A 575 5.01 -7.74 5.72
CA GLY A 575 4.76 -8.22 4.35
C GLY A 575 5.98 -8.94 3.77
N VAL A 576 6.51 -8.43 2.66
CA VAL A 576 7.71 -8.96 2.00
C VAL A 576 8.99 -8.84 2.83
N HIS A 577 9.00 -7.97 3.85
CA HIS A 577 10.16 -7.73 4.71
C HIS A 577 10.16 -8.56 6.00
N THR A 578 9.15 -9.42 6.22
CA THR A 578 9.01 -10.20 7.47
C THR A 578 10.26 -10.98 7.85
N SER A 579 10.85 -11.73 6.91
CA SER A 579 12.07 -12.52 7.15
C SER A 579 13.28 -11.63 7.50
N SER A 580 13.49 -10.53 6.77
CA SER A 580 14.56 -9.57 7.07
C SER A 580 14.35 -8.83 8.39
N ASN A 581 13.10 -8.55 8.76
CA ASN A 581 12.75 -7.87 10.00
C ASN A 581 12.90 -8.81 11.20
N LEU A 582 12.57 -10.09 11.06
CA LEU A 582 12.81 -11.12 12.07
C LEU A 582 14.31 -11.28 12.33
N LYS A 583 15.13 -11.37 11.27
CA LYS A 583 16.60 -11.41 11.38
C LYS A 583 17.20 -10.12 11.96
N LYS A 584 16.56 -8.96 11.73
CA LYS A 584 16.95 -7.69 12.35
C LYS A 584 16.60 -7.64 13.83
N LEU A 585 15.44 -8.17 14.23
CA LEU A 585 15.03 -8.28 15.63
C LEU A 585 15.95 -9.24 16.40
N HIS A 586 16.29 -10.40 15.82
CA HIS A 586 17.22 -11.36 16.43
C HIS A 586 18.57 -10.70 16.74
N ARG A 587 19.15 -9.96 15.78
CA ARG A 587 20.39 -9.17 15.96
C ARG A 587 20.31 -7.99 16.95
N VAL A 588 19.13 -7.65 17.46
CA VAL A 588 18.95 -6.65 18.52
C VAL A 588 18.75 -7.34 19.88
N CYS A 589 18.06 -8.47 19.91
CA CYS A 589 17.82 -9.27 21.10
C CYS A 589 18.99 -10.19 21.49
N PHE A 590 19.80 -10.64 20.54
CA PHE A 590 20.86 -11.65 20.73
C PHE A 590 22.21 -11.20 20.16
N ASN A 591 23.30 -11.65 20.80
CA ASN A 591 24.67 -11.43 20.33
C ASN A 591 25.15 -12.58 19.41
N GLU A 592 26.40 -12.52 18.95
CA GLU A 592 26.98 -13.54 18.06
C GLU A 592 27.19 -14.91 18.72
N LYS A 593 27.17 -14.97 20.06
CA LYS A 593 27.15 -16.22 20.86
C LYS A 593 25.74 -16.74 21.13
N ARG A 594 24.70 -16.09 20.60
CA ARG A 594 23.26 -16.37 20.84
C ARG A 594 22.81 -16.17 22.30
N GLU A 595 23.60 -15.44 23.08
CA GLU A 595 23.22 -14.94 24.41
C GLU A 595 22.33 -13.69 24.24
N LYS A 596 21.38 -13.45 25.15
CA LYS A 596 20.60 -12.20 25.16
C LYS A 596 21.51 -10.97 25.27
N THR A 597 21.22 -9.92 24.51
CA THR A 597 21.95 -8.65 24.62
C THR A 597 21.60 -7.91 25.91
N LYS A 598 22.50 -7.03 26.35
CA LYS A 598 22.21 -6.08 27.44
C LYS A 598 20.90 -5.32 27.22
N LEU A 599 20.53 -5.00 25.96
CA LEU A 599 19.29 -4.31 25.66
C LEU A 599 18.04 -5.10 26.08
N LEU A 600 18.03 -6.42 25.87
CA LEU A 600 16.91 -7.27 26.29
C LEU A 600 16.95 -7.52 27.81
N ASP A 601 18.15 -7.69 28.36
CA ASP A 601 18.39 -7.92 29.78
C ASP A 601 18.00 -6.72 30.66
N ASP A 602 18.30 -5.49 30.24
CA ASP A 602 17.90 -4.25 30.93
C ASP A 602 16.37 -4.08 30.92
N PHE A 603 15.68 -4.48 29.83
CA PHE A 603 14.20 -4.53 29.82
C PHE A 603 13.63 -5.58 30.78
N TYR A 604 14.23 -6.77 30.85
CA TYR A 604 13.78 -7.83 31.77
C TYR A 604 14.01 -7.44 33.23
N LYS A 605 15.13 -6.77 33.54
CA LYS A 605 15.40 -6.14 34.85
C LYS A 605 14.40 -5.03 35.17
N GLY A 606 13.94 -4.29 34.16
CA GLY A 606 12.81 -3.35 34.25
C GLY A 606 11.43 -4.01 34.33
N GLY A 607 11.34 -5.35 34.48
CA GLY A 607 10.09 -6.09 34.62
C GLY A 607 9.26 -6.28 33.34
N PHE A 608 9.78 -5.89 32.16
CA PHE A 608 9.10 -6.12 30.89
C PHE A 608 9.26 -7.57 30.44
N ARG A 609 8.17 -8.23 30.05
CA ARG A 609 8.19 -9.53 29.37
C ARG A 609 8.14 -9.33 27.85
N PRO A 610 8.44 -10.37 27.03
CA PRO A 610 8.26 -10.32 25.58
C PRO A 610 6.92 -9.74 25.13
N CYS A 611 5.80 -10.19 25.71
CA CYS A 611 4.47 -9.69 25.36
C CYS A 611 4.28 -8.18 25.60
N ASP A 612 4.93 -7.62 26.63
CA ASP A 612 4.88 -6.20 26.98
C ASP A 612 5.67 -5.33 25.97
N LEU A 613 6.85 -5.80 25.54
CA LEU A 613 7.62 -5.13 24.49
C LEU A 613 6.94 -5.22 23.12
N CYS A 614 6.39 -6.39 22.79
CA CYS A 614 5.77 -6.65 21.50
C CYS A 614 4.47 -5.86 21.30
N SER A 615 3.64 -5.72 22.34
CA SER A 615 2.39 -4.96 22.32
C SER A 615 2.61 -3.45 22.14
N ILE A 616 3.59 -2.89 22.86
CA ILE A 616 4.03 -1.48 22.68
C ILE A 616 4.47 -1.22 21.23
N LEU A 617 5.36 -2.08 20.70
CA LEU A 617 6.06 -1.81 19.44
C LEU A 617 5.28 -2.20 18.19
N SER A 618 4.42 -3.23 18.23
CA SER A 618 3.37 -3.56 17.24
C SER A 618 3.72 -3.22 15.76
N GLY A 619 4.67 -3.91 15.14
CA GLY A 619 5.14 -3.62 13.77
C GLY A 619 6.31 -2.63 13.66
N SER A 620 6.90 -2.18 14.78
CA SER A 620 7.93 -1.12 14.82
C SER A 620 9.24 -1.56 15.47
N ILE A 621 9.81 -2.68 15.00
CA ILE A 621 11.10 -3.27 15.46
C ILE A 621 12.23 -2.24 15.54
N ASP A 622 12.35 -1.35 14.54
CA ASP A 622 13.37 -0.30 14.48
C ASP A 622 13.36 0.65 15.69
N SER A 623 12.22 0.75 16.37
CA SER A 623 12.03 1.62 17.53
C SER A 623 12.48 0.98 18.85
N LEU A 624 12.74 -0.34 18.88
CA LEU A 624 13.16 -1.07 20.09
C LEU A 624 14.45 -0.49 20.70
N LYS A 625 15.47 -0.24 19.88
CA LYS A 625 16.74 0.34 20.35
C LYS A 625 16.61 1.81 20.77
N ILE A 626 15.71 2.55 20.13
CA ILE A 626 15.42 3.95 20.49
C ILE A 626 14.72 3.99 21.86
N PHE A 627 13.72 3.13 22.05
CA PHE A 627 12.96 2.99 23.29
C PHE A 627 13.84 2.50 24.45
N HIS A 628 14.70 1.50 24.23
CA HIS A 628 15.72 1.08 25.20
C HIS A 628 16.57 2.27 25.66
N ASN A 629 17.16 3.01 24.72
CA ASN A 629 18.04 4.11 25.04
C ASN A 629 17.29 5.22 25.80
N PHE A 630 16.05 5.52 25.41
CA PHE A 630 15.20 6.49 26.12
C PHE A 630 14.93 6.08 27.58
N CYS A 631 14.67 4.78 27.82
CA CYS A 631 14.29 4.24 29.13
C CYS A 631 15.46 3.98 30.10
N PHE A 632 16.66 3.68 29.60
CA PHE A 632 17.78 3.21 30.44
C PHE A 632 19.08 4.01 30.30
N ILE A 633 19.18 4.96 29.36
CA ILE A 633 20.41 5.71 29.09
C ILE A 633 20.15 7.22 29.20
N GLY A 634 21.07 7.94 29.86
CA GLY A 634 20.98 9.39 30.03
C GLY A 634 19.86 9.83 30.98
N GLU A 635 19.42 11.08 30.82
CA GLU A 635 18.46 11.76 31.71
C GLU A 635 17.02 11.26 31.54
N THR A 636 16.64 10.84 30.33
CA THR A 636 15.26 10.41 30.03
C THR A 636 14.83 9.14 30.75
N LYS A 637 15.77 8.41 31.38
CA LYS A 637 15.48 7.24 32.21
C LYS A 637 14.49 7.52 33.34
N LYS A 638 14.45 8.76 33.87
CA LYS A 638 13.51 9.12 34.95
C LYS A 638 12.05 8.88 34.55
N ASN A 639 11.74 9.17 33.28
CA ASN A 639 10.42 9.00 32.68
C ASN A 639 9.87 7.56 32.71
N LEU A 640 10.73 6.56 32.93
CA LEU A 640 10.34 5.18 33.24
C LEU A 640 10.52 4.85 34.73
N TYR A 641 11.63 5.32 35.33
CA TYR A 641 11.96 5.08 36.74
C TYR A 641 10.81 5.48 37.68
N ASP A 642 10.23 6.67 37.47
CA ASP A 642 9.22 7.28 38.35
C ASP A 642 7.87 6.55 38.32
N PHE A 643 7.58 5.80 37.24
CA PHE A 643 6.45 4.87 37.17
C PHE A 643 6.71 3.55 37.91
N LEU A 644 7.93 2.98 37.77
CA LEU A 644 8.23 1.60 38.17
C LEU A 644 8.77 1.44 39.60
N ASN A 645 9.47 2.44 40.13
CA ASN A 645 10.25 2.29 41.38
C ASN A 645 9.56 2.90 42.61
N LYS A 646 8.34 3.41 42.47
CA LYS A 646 7.50 3.84 43.59
C LYS A 646 6.72 2.67 44.16
N GLU A 647 6.63 2.61 45.49
CA GLU A 647 5.82 1.60 46.17
C GLU A 647 4.35 1.73 45.73
N GLY A 648 3.71 0.61 45.40
CA GLY A 648 2.36 0.59 44.84
C GLY A 648 2.21 1.16 43.41
N GLY A 649 3.32 1.48 42.74
CA GLY A 649 3.38 2.13 41.42
C GLY A 649 2.89 1.28 40.24
N PHE A 650 3.19 1.74 39.02
CA PHE A 650 2.81 1.06 37.79
C PHE A 650 3.79 -0.08 37.49
N THR A 651 3.29 -1.28 37.17
CA THR A 651 4.17 -2.32 36.61
C THR A 651 4.48 -2.05 35.13
N ALA A 652 5.56 -2.65 34.61
CA ALA A 652 5.87 -2.63 33.19
C ALA A 652 4.70 -3.14 32.31
N SER A 653 3.92 -4.11 32.80
CA SER A 653 2.72 -4.59 32.11
C SER A 653 1.53 -3.63 32.20
N ASN A 654 1.46 -2.80 33.25
CA ASN A 654 0.49 -1.72 33.29
C ASN A 654 0.81 -0.64 32.24
N LEU A 655 2.09 -0.30 32.09
CA LEU A 655 2.55 0.64 31.05
C LEU A 655 2.38 0.06 29.64
N SER A 656 2.63 -1.24 29.43
CA SER A 656 2.46 -1.87 28.12
C SER A 656 1.00 -1.92 27.66
N GLY A 657 0.05 -2.17 28.58
CA GLY A 657 -1.38 -2.07 28.32
C GLY A 657 -1.80 -0.67 27.91
N ILE A 658 -1.36 0.35 28.64
CA ILE A 658 -1.65 1.77 28.34
C ILE A 658 -1.05 2.19 26.99
N LEU A 659 0.23 1.91 26.78
CA LEU A 659 1.01 2.35 25.61
C LEU A 659 0.97 1.35 24.43
N HIS A 660 0.05 0.37 24.49
CA HIS A 660 -0.16 -0.63 23.45
C HIS A 660 -0.34 0.04 22.08
N GLY A 661 0.44 -0.36 21.08
CA GLY A 661 0.35 0.17 19.73
C GLY A 661 0.89 1.59 19.53
N ALA A 662 1.65 2.14 20.49
CA ALA A 662 2.36 3.42 20.30
C ALA A 662 3.42 3.37 19.17
N LYS A 663 3.96 2.17 18.87
CA LYS A 663 4.85 1.90 17.72
C LYS A 663 6.07 2.84 17.73
N SER A 664 6.36 3.55 16.63
CA SER A 664 7.52 4.45 16.56
C SER A 664 7.40 5.73 17.39
N ASN A 665 6.24 5.99 17.98
CA ASN A 665 5.99 7.20 18.76
C ASN A 665 6.15 6.95 20.27
N ILE A 666 6.48 5.72 20.69
CA ILE A 666 6.55 5.29 22.10
C ILE A 666 7.31 6.25 23.02
N CYS A 667 8.49 6.74 22.62
CA CYS A 667 9.25 7.66 23.48
C CYS A 667 8.51 9.00 23.72
N SER A 668 7.75 9.46 22.71
CA SER A 668 6.90 10.65 22.83
C SER A 668 5.63 10.37 23.62
N ALA A 669 5.02 9.18 23.44
CA ALA A 669 3.85 8.75 24.18
C ALA A 669 4.14 8.57 25.67
N LEU A 670 5.22 7.84 26.01
CA LEU A 670 5.69 7.65 27.39
C LEU A 670 6.08 9.00 28.02
N LYS A 671 6.83 9.87 27.33
CA LYS A 671 7.13 11.21 27.87
C LYS A 671 5.85 12.00 28.14
N LYS A 672 4.95 12.13 27.16
CA LYS A 672 3.70 12.89 27.37
C LYS A 672 2.81 12.30 28.46
N PHE A 673 2.87 10.99 28.69
CA PHE A 673 2.13 10.33 29.77
C PHE A 673 2.80 10.55 31.13
N HIS A 674 4.14 10.50 31.18
CA HIS A 674 4.94 10.93 32.33
C HIS A 674 4.60 12.38 32.72
N ASP A 675 4.68 13.33 31.78
CA ASP A 675 4.42 14.77 31.99
C ASP A 675 2.93 15.11 32.27
N VAL A 676 2.07 14.09 32.44
CA VAL A 676 0.70 14.19 32.98
C VAL A 676 0.66 13.64 34.40
N CYS A 677 1.32 12.50 34.63
CA CYS A 677 1.33 11.75 35.88
C CYS A 677 2.30 12.32 36.93
N PHE A 678 3.43 12.90 36.52
CA PHE A 678 4.49 13.39 37.40
C PHE A 678 5.01 14.78 37.00
N ASP A 679 5.60 15.47 37.97
CA ASP A 679 6.32 16.74 37.78
C ASP A 679 7.81 16.53 37.42
N GLU A 680 8.58 17.62 37.34
CA GLU A 680 10.01 17.56 37.01
C GLU A 680 10.88 16.88 38.07
N THR A 681 10.41 16.82 39.32
CA THR A 681 11.05 16.12 40.45
C THR A 681 10.64 14.65 40.55
N GLY A 682 9.72 14.20 39.69
CA GLY A 682 9.14 12.87 39.72
C GLY A 682 8.01 12.71 40.75
N ASN A 683 7.56 13.78 41.42
CA ASN A 683 6.41 13.72 42.32
C ASN A 683 5.10 13.63 41.53
N ALA A 684 4.09 12.97 42.10
CA ALA A 684 2.80 12.80 41.42
C ALA A 684 2.12 14.17 41.21
N THR A 685 1.52 14.39 40.05
CA THR A 685 0.69 15.59 39.86
C THR A 685 -0.64 15.42 40.59
N GLN A 686 -1.28 16.55 40.92
CA GLN A 686 -2.65 16.58 41.45
C GLN A 686 -3.60 15.64 40.69
N LEU A 687 -3.48 15.56 39.36
CA LEU A 687 -4.32 14.73 38.50
C LEU A 687 -4.22 13.24 38.86
N LEU A 688 -3.01 12.74 39.12
CA LEU A 688 -2.78 11.35 39.51
C LEU A 688 -3.13 11.12 40.99
N ASP A 689 -2.80 12.09 41.84
CA ASP A 689 -3.13 12.06 43.27
C ASP A 689 -4.64 12.05 43.55
N ASP A 690 -5.45 12.74 42.75
CA ASP A 690 -6.91 12.69 42.85
C ASP A 690 -7.43 11.26 42.63
N PHE A 691 -6.95 10.58 41.58
CA PHE A 691 -7.27 9.17 41.35
C PHE A 691 -6.76 8.25 42.48
N TYR A 692 -5.59 8.54 43.08
CA TYR A 692 -5.06 7.75 44.19
C TYR A 692 -5.84 7.93 45.49
N LYS A 693 -6.30 9.15 45.82
CA LYS A 693 -7.23 9.42 46.94
C LYS A 693 -8.52 8.64 46.77
N GLU A 694 -9.06 8.63 45.56
CA GLU A 694 -10.23 7.83 45.15
C GLU A 694 -9.94 6.33 44.95
N GLY A 695 -8.80 5.82 45.42
CA GLY A 695 -8.50 4.38 45.45
C GLY A 695 -8.24 3.73 44.08
N PHE A 696 -8.08 4.50 42.99
CA PHE A 696 -7.66 3.98 41.68
C PHE A 696 -6.17 3.64 41.67
N ARG A 697 -5.83 2.48 42.22
CA ARG A 697 -4.49 1.88 42.10
C ARG A 697 -4.05 1.80 40.63
N PRO A 698 -2.75 1.87 40.31
CA PRO A 698 -2.24 1.81 38.92
C PRO A 698 -2.79 0.69 38.04
N LYS A 699 -3.06 -0.50 38.59
CA LYS A 699 -3.71 -1.62 37.87
C LYS A 699 -5.13 -1.28 37.38
N TYR A 700 -5.85 -0.42 38.10
CA TYR A 700 -7.21 0.00 37.75
C TYR A 700 -7.18 1.10 36.68
N LEU A 701 -6.35 2.14 36.84
CA LEU A 701 -6.12 3.15 35.80
C LEU A 701 -5.61 2.53 34.50
N SER A 702 -4.68 1.58 34.59
CA SER A 702 -4.16 0.82 33.44
C SER A 702 -5.23 0.01 32.72
N ASN A 703 -6.20 -0.58 33.44
CA ASN A 703 -7.31 -1.30 32.84
C ASN A 703 -8.27 -0.37 32.09
N VAL A 704 -8.52 0.83 32.61
CA VAL A 704 -9.34 1.87 31.95
C VAL A 704 -8.64 2.39 30.69
N LEU A 705 -7.37 2.80 30.83
CA LEU A 705 -6.52 3.39 29.78
C LEU A 705 -5.91 2.35 28.81
N SER A 706 -6.22 1.07 28.97
CA SER A 706 -5.66 0.01 28.11
C SER A 706 -6.02 0.24 26.65
N MET A 707 -5.04 0.11 25.76
CA MET A 707 -5.09 0.45 24.32
C MET A 707 -5.20 1.95 23.98
N ALA A 708 -4.95 2.86 24.91
CA ALA A 708 -4.88 4.30 24.63
C ALA A 708 -3.67 4.70 23.74
N GLY A 709 -2.57 3.96 23.79
CA GLY A 709 -1.40 4.10 22.93
C GLY A 709 -0.81 5.51 22.96
N ASN A 710 -0.77 6.16 21.80
CA ASN A 710 -0.23 7.52 21.65
C ASN A 710 -1.07 8.62 22.32
N ASN A 711 -2.33 8.32 22.67
CA ASN A 711 -3.29 9.28 23.17
C ASN A 711 -3.46 9.23 24.70
N ALA A 712 -2.73 8.33 25.40
CA ALA A 712 -2.88 8.07 26.83
C ALA A 712 -2.88 9.32 27.72
N SER A 713 -2.05 10.31 27.39
CA SER A 713 -1.97 11.60 28.08
C SER A 713 -3.24 12.45 27.95
N THR A 714 -3.76 12.63 26.72
CA THR A 714 -5.01 13.35 26.48
C THR A 714 -6.21 12.61 27.09
N ILE A 715 -6.25 11.28 26.92
CA ILE A 715 -7.32 10.41 27.41
C ILE A 715 -7.42 10.48 28.95
N LEU A 716 -6.29 10.43 29.66
CA LEU A 716 -6.25 10.57 31.11
C LEU A 716 -6.69 11.99 31.58
N ARG A 717 -6.30 13.06 30.88
CA ARG A 717 -6.77 14.43 31.19
C ARG A 717 -8.28 14.64 30.98
N ASN A 718 -8.84 14.01 29.96
CA ASN A 718 -10.28 14.08 29.70
C ASN A 718 -11.05 13.22 30.72
N PHE A 719 -10.59 12.00 30.99
CA PHE A 719 -11.21 11.13 32.01
C PHE A 719 -11.17 11.75 33.42
N HIS A 720 -10.07 12.41 33.81
CA HIS A 720 -10.01 13.21 35.04
C HIS A 720 -11.08 14.31 35.07
N THR A 721 -11.32 14.98 33.94
CA THR A 721 -12.36 16.02 33.83
C THR A 721 -13.76 15.45 34.07
N SER A 722 -14.12 14.33 33.42
CA SER A 722 -15.41 13.67 33.63
C SER A 722 -15.57 13.08 35.04
N CYS A 723 -14.50 12.56 35.65
CA CYS A 723 -14.56 12.05 37.03
C CYS A 723 -14.73 13.18 38.07
N PHE A 724 -13.91 14.23 37.99
CA PHE A 724 -13.70 15.17 39.10
C PHE A 724 -14.28 16.58 38.89
N LYS A 725 -14.43 17.05 37.64
CA LYS A 725 -15.03 18.38 37.37
C LYS A 725 -16.52 18.29 37.04
N GLU A 726 -16.90 17.21 36.36
CA GLU A 726 -18.30 16.87 36.06
C GLU A 726 -18.93 16.03 37.18
N ASN A 727 -18.16 15.69 38.22
CA ASN A 727 -18.57 15.02 39.47
C ASN A 727 -19.14 13.59 39.32
N TYR A 728 -19.21 13.02 38.11
CA TYR A 728 -19.82 11.71 37.85
C TYR A 728 -19.25 10.58 38.72
N LEU A 729 -17.97 10.65 39.10
CA LEU A 729 -17.34 9.62 39.93
C LEU A 729 -17.99 9.50 41.32
N ASN A 730 -18.36 10.63 41.92
CA ASN A 730 -19.04 10.65 43.22
C ASN A 730 -20.45 10.06 43.13
N HIS A 731 -21.15 10.22 42.00
CA HIS A 731 -22.45 9.60 41.78
C HIS A 731 -22.33 8.06 41.74
N PHE A 732 -21.31 7.52 41.06
CA PHE A 732 -21.02 6.08 41.11
C PHE A 732 -20.68 5.60 42.53
N PHE A 733 -19.86 6.35 43.28
CA PHE A 733 -19.37 5.92 44.60
C PHE A 733 -20.40 6.05 45.72
N ALA A 734 -21.44 6.87 45.57
CA ALA A 734 -22.62 6.83 46.45
C ALA A 734 -23.27 5.42 46.51
N GLU A 735 -23.13 4.63 45.44
CA GLU A 735 -23.51 3.21 45.40
C GLU A 735 -22.33 2.27 45.72
N GLU A 736 -21.63 2.53 46.83
CA GLU A 736 -20.41 1.83 47.31
C GLU A 736 -20.48 0.28 47.16
N LYS A 737 -21.64 -0.29 47.49
CA LYS A 737 -21.90 -1.75 47.46
C LYS A 737 -21.92 -2.32 46.04
N LEU A 738 -22.05 -1.48 45.02
CA LEU A 738 -22.00 -1.84 43.60
C LEU A 738 -20.68 -1.35 42.99
N PHE A 739 -20.53 -0.05 42.77
CA PHE A 739 -19.40 0.54 42.06
C PHE A 739 -18.24 0.90 43.00
N THR A 740 -17.07 0.34 42.69
CA THR A 740 -15.80 0.63 43.35
C THR A 740 -14.74 0.82 42.26
N PRO A 741 -13.58 1.45 42.54
CA PRO A 741 -12.50 1.59 41.56
C PRO A 741 -12.12 0.27 40.88
N LYS A 742 -12.06 -0.82 41.66
CA LYS A 742 -11.80 -2.19 41.18
C LYS A 742 -12.90 -2.67 40.23
N ASN A 743 -14.17 -2.44 40.52
CA ASN A 743 -15.28 -2.93 39.69
C ASN A 743 -15.48 -2.11 38.43
N LEU A 744 -15.54 -0.78 38.55
CA LEU A 744 -15.73 0.13 37.43
C LEU A 744 -14.64 -0.12 36.36
N SER A 745 -13.38 -0.18 36.79
CA SER A 745 -12.22 -0.44 35.92
C SER A 745 -12.15 -1.86 35.36
N ASN A 746 -12.50 -2.89 36.13
CA ASN A 746 -12.28 -4.29 35.73
C ASN A 746 -13.52 -4.98 35.12
N LYS A 747 -14.72 -4.37 35.22
CA LYS A 747 -15.98 -4.99 34.80
C LYS A 747 -16.74 -4.19 33.74
N VAL A 748 -16.55 -2.87 33.66
CA VAL A 748 -17.23 -2.02 32.66
C VAL A 748 -16.22 -1.31 31.76
N LEU A 749 -15.26 -0.59 32.35
CA LEU A 749 -14.28 0.21 31.62
C LEU A 749 -13.02 -0.57 31.16
N TYR A 750 -12.96 -1.90 31.33
CA TYR A 750 -11.76 -2.68 30.96
C TYR A 750 -11.48 -2.61 29.44
N GLY A 751 -10.38 -1.96 29.05
CA GLY A 751 -10.00 -1.81 27.65
C GLY A 751 -10.94 -0.93 26.83
N VAL A 752 -11.47 0.16 27.42
CA VAL A 752 -12.16 1.22 26.65
C VAL A 752 -11.16 2.14 25.94
N GLY A 753 -9.99 2.39 26.56
CA GLY A 753 -8.87 3.10 25.95
C GLY A 753 -9.27 4.45 25.35
N ILE A 754 -9.23 4.54 24.02
CA ILE A 754 -9.58 5.75 23.26
C ILE A 754 -11.03 6.24 23.47
N ASN A 755 -11.96 5.35 23.86
CA ASN A 755 -13.39 5.67 24.03
C ASN A 755 -13.79 5.90 25.50
N VAL A 756 -12.83 6.06 26.43
CA VAL A 756 -13.14 6.09 27.88
C VAL A 756 -14.19 7.13 28.27
N CYS A 757 -14.07 8.37 27.79
CA CYS A 757 -14.91 9.48 28.26
C CYS A 757 -16.36 9.24 27.81
N HIS A 758 -16.58 9.08 26.50
CA HIS A 758 -17.87 8.74 25.91
C HIS A 758 -18.53 7.51 26.56
N ILE A 759 -17.80 6.41 26.81
CA ILE A 759 -18.36 5.21 27.44
C ILE A 759 -18.63 5.42 28.94
N PHE A 760 -17.89 6.30 29.62
CA PHE A 760 -18.12 6.66 31.02
C PHE A 760 -19.29 7.65 31.18
N GLU A 761 -19.45 8.60 30.24
CA GLU A 761 -20.60 9.49 30.09
C GLU A 761 -21.88 8.69 29.78
N GLU A 762 -21.86 7.77 28.80
CA GLU A 762 -22.98 6.86 28.52
C GLU A 762 -23.31 5.96 29.73
N LEU A 763 -22.29 5.49 30.47
CA LEU A 763 -22.51 4.71 31.68
C LEU A 763 -23.12 5.56 32.79
N HIS A 764 -22.71 6.83 32.91
CA HIS A 764 -23.24 7.77 33.88
C HIS A 764 -24.72 8.02 33.58
N ASP A 765 -25.06 8.53 32.40
CA ASP A 765 -26.43 8.92 32.05
C ASP A 765 -27.41 7.74 31.96
N LEU A 766 -26.90 6.51 31.80
CA LEU A 766 -27.67 5.27 31.94
C LEU A 766 -27.98 4.92 33.41
N CYS A 767 -27.11 5.29 34.34
CA CYS A 767 -27.17 4.92 35.76
C CYS A 767 -27.73 6.02 36.67
N PHE A 768 -27.46 7.29 36.35
CA PHE A 768 -27.75 8.47 37.16
C PHE A 768 -28.26 9.63 36.31
N ASP A 769 -29.03 10.54 36.91
CA ASP A 769 -29.34 11.84 36.30
C ASP A 769 -28.20 12.86 36.54
N LYS A 770 -28.35 14.07 36.00
CA LYS A 770 -27.36 15.15 36.14
C LYS A 770 -27.18 15.69 37.57
N ALA A 771 -28.05 15.31 38.51
CA ALA A 771 -27.94 15.62 39.93
C ALA A 771 -27.45 14.42 40.77
N GLY A 772 -27.12 13.29 40.13
CA GLY A 772 -26.62 12.09 40.78
C GLY A 772 -27.71 11.14 41.32
N ASN A 773 -28.99 11.38 41.03
CA ASN A 773 -30.06 10.46 41.45
C ASN A 773 -30.04 9.21 40.57
N LYS A 774 -30.19 8.01 41.17
CA LYS A 774 -30.30 6.75 40.40
C LYS A 774 -31.45 6.78 39.40
N THR A 775 -31.18 6.43 38.15
CA THR A 775 -32.22 6.21 37.14
C THR A 775 -33.12 5.03 37.52
N GLU A 776 -34.36 5.01 36.99
CA GLU A 776 -35.23 3.84 37.10
C GLU A 776 -34.55 2.57 36.55
N TYR A 777 -33.75 2.72 35.49
CA TYR A 777 -32.98 1.63 34.89
C TYR A 777 -31.98 0.99 35.87
N LEU A 778 -31.21 1.80 36.63
CA LEU A 778 -30.29 1.27 37.63
C LEU A 778 -31.04 0.68 38.83
N ASN A 779 -32.15 1.30 39.28
CA ASN A 779 -32.96 0.78 40.37
C ASN A 779 -33.55 -0.61 40.03
N ASN A 780 -34.11 -0.78 38.83
CA ASN A 780 -34.62 -2.07 38.35
C ASN A 780 -33.48 -3.10 38.17
N LEU A 781 -32.32 -2.69 37.64
CA LEU A 781 -31.14 -3.58 37.57
C LEU A 781 -30.70 -4.11 38.94
N ILE A 782 -30.62 -3.24 39.95
CA ILE A 782 -30.21 -3.60 41.32
C ILE A 782 -31.23 -4.53 41.99
N LYS A 783 -32.51 -4.33 41.71
CA LYS A 783 -33.62 -5.13 42.27
C LYS A 783 -33.68 -6.55 41.69
N ASP A 784 -33.51 -6.67 40.37
CA ASP A 784 -33.88 -7.89 39.64
C ASP A 784 -32.69 -8.81 39.30
N ASN A 785 -31.43 -8.39 39.55
CA ASN A 785 -30.22 -9.09 39.11
C ASN A 785 -29.15 -9.18 40.21
N ASN A 786 -28.28 -10.19 40.18
CA ASN A 786 -27.12 -10.19 41.08
C ASN A 786 -25.97 -9.29 40.56
N ARG A 787 -25.05 -8.91 41.45
CA ARG A 787 -23.91 -7.99 41.16
C ARG A 787 -23.08 -8.41 39.93
N ARG A 788 -23.02 -9.69 39.57
CA ARG A 788 -22.27 -10.21 38.42
C ARG A 788 -23.04 -10.08 37.11
N GLU A 789 -24.37 -10.23 37.15
CA GLU A 789 -25.27 -9.92 36.04
C GLU A 789 -25.35 -8.42 35.75
N ILE A 790 -25.50 -7.57 36.77
CA ILE A 790 -25.60 -6.11 36.61
C ILE A 790 -24.44 -5.58 35.75
N PHE A 791 -23.20 -5.92 36.10
CA PHE A 791 -22.03 -5.52 35.28
C PHE A 791 -22.01 -6.17 33.89
N SER A 792 -22.51 -7.40 33.74
CA SER A 792 -22.63 -8.07 32.44
C SER A 792 -23.65 -7.38 31.53
N ILE A 793 -24.70 -6.78 32.10
CA ILE A 793 -25.71 -6.01 31.36
C ILE A 793 -25.19 -4.61 31.04
N LEU A 794 -24.67 -3.87 32.02
CA LEU A 794 -24.10 -2.53 31.83
C LEU A 794 -22.98 -2.54 30.77
N TYR A 795 -22.01 -3.46 30.89
CA TYR A 795 -20.93 -3.63 29.91
C TYR A 795 -21.47 -3.89 28.48
N LYS A 796 -22.53 -4.70 28.34
CA LYS A 796 -23.15 -4.98 27.03
C LYS A 796 -23.94 -3.79 26.48
N LYS A 797 -24.53 -2.97 27.34
CA LYS A 797 -25.38 -1.83 26.95
C LYS A 797 -24.51 -0.71 26.37
N VAL A 798 -23.64 -0.13 27.20
CA VAL A 798 -22.75 0.99 26.78
C VAL A 798 -21.83 0.60 25.61
N ARG A 799 -21.37 -0.67 25.53
CA ARG A 799 -20.55 -1.10 24.39
C ARG A 799 -21.33 -1.48 23.14
N ARG A 800 -22.63 -1.79 23.20
CA ARG A 800 -23.40 -2.06 21.97
C ARG A 800 -23.73 -0.75 21.27
N ASP A 801 -24.23 0.21 22.02
CA ASP A 801 -24.78 1.44 21.45
C ASP A 801 -23.64 2.29 20.85
N SER A 802 -22.47 2.35 21.53
CA SER A 802 -21.24 2.98 21.02
C SER A 802 -20.65 2.37 19.72
N PHE A 803 -21.14 1.21 19.25
CA PHE A 803 -20.77 0.65 17.94
C PHE A 803 -21.74 1.03 16.81
N TYR A 804 -22.92 1.57 17.13
CA TYR A 804 -23.93 2.03 16.16
C TYR A 804 -23.99 3.55 16.03
N SER A 805 -23.40 4.31 16.97
CA SER A 805 -23.31 5.79 16.94
C SER A 805 -22.22 6.35 15.99
N LEU A 806 -21.53 5.50 15.24
CA LEU A 806 -20.43 5.84 14.31
C LEU A 806 -20.73 5.44 12.84
N GLY A 807 -22.01 5.54 12.44
CA GLY A 807 -22.48 5.32 11.06
C GLY A 807 -22.50 6.60 10.23
#